data_AF-A0KRE9-F1
#
_entry.id   AF-A0KRE9-F1
#
_cell.length_a   1.000
_cell.length_b   1.000
_cell.length_c   1.000
_cell.angle_alpha   90.00
_cell.angle_beta   90.00
_cell.angle_gamma   90.00
#
_symmetry.space_group_name_H-M   'P 1'
#
loop_
_entity.id
_entity.type
_entity.pdbx_description
1 polymer ?
#
loop_
_entity_poly.entity_id
_entity_poly.type
_entity_poly.pdbx_seq_one_letter_code
_entity_poly.pdbx_strand_id
1 'polypeptide(L)'
;MRSSRSITALGLMLALLSGASIAAPNHTPADAGVINKERILYWLIKRGEVSADASDSVKQEAVEAYIARANLAQPKEPRMVIEAEQDRLQKAKSTAMMRAPAQRVLADADVTKTVKVLTVLIDFPDLKYNNNGLTASDTDMYYSSYPASHYKNLLFSTTGFNGPQGQTLDSAYQYYQAVSGKTFFFTGDVKGWYTASQNADYYGANNAGRGSDANVTELVKEAVSQAVANMSEAELATYDVEDPYDFNDNGNLNEPDGIIDHVMIFHSSIGEETGGGKLGDNAIWSHRYYVDQSTQGYSLPGTTKKLFGYTIQPIDAATGVCTHEFGHDLGLPDEYDTTENDNQDGSPVGYWSLMSSGSWTGALAGTKPSGFSPYARSYLQTKYKGKWLNEREINLDSIPRSGMEVTLNQASNQDLVNQVSIPLPAAPIAFKTPYQGSYQYYSGQGNMLSNSMNFTANLPATSEKLTLAMQASWEIEADYDYMQVKVDGVAIAGNYTKSVNAINRARHIITGNSSSISTAVGSDAWVGLEYDLSAYAGKAVTIEFSYVTDEATTESGITIDNISIKQGATELYADNAEVAGKATLAGYNRITDTRPGPASRYLIQLRSHNGVDAGLKSKGFDPGVLLWLEDFSYYDNNVSDHPGHGLIGVIDADQNMIGNNSTDVQIRDAAFSTVRQTAYSGDNNLEPVSLFDDSFDYSAPLQPQSGMVLQKLGLTMQVVSQASDNSTAVIRLANANADPALTPLTAGFSASANQLTVNFSNTSAGGVGSLSYTWNFGDGTSSTSASPTHTYTSEGTYTVTLTVKDTQNATASSSSSVTVTAPTTPAETSSGGGGGSLGWLSLMLLGGFAWRRQHK
;
A
#
# COMPACT_ATOMS: atom_id res chain seq x y z
N MET A 1 46.99 51.67 -28.38
CA MET A 1 46.69 51.02 -27.09
C MET A 1 45.74 49.87 -27.34
N ARG A 2 46.27 48.69 -27.69
CA ARG A 2 45.50 47.47 -27.94
C ARG A 2 46.47 46.27 -27.97
N SER A 3 46.04 45.18 -27.34
CA SER A 3 46.55 43.80 -27.43
C SER A 3 47.79 43.39 -26.65
N SER A 4 47.87 42.07 -26.45
CA SER A 4 48.92 41.19 -25.88
C SER A 4 48.72 40.85 -24.39
N ARG A 5 48.69 39.60 -23.91
CA ARG A 5 49.18 38.30 -24.41
C ARG A 5 48.47 37.12 -23.72
N SER A 6 48.30 36.03 -24.48
CA SER A 6 48.07 34.65 -24.05
C SER A 6 49.21 34.09 -23.17
N ILE A 7 48.93 33.06 -22.37
CA ILE A 7 49.78 31.86 -22.13
C ILE A 7 48.91 30.72 -21.56
N THR A 8 49.36 29.53 -21.91
CA THR A 8 48.81 28.19 -22.08
C THR A 8 48.38 27.40 -20.84
N ALA A 9 47.65 26.32 -21.14
CA ALA A 9 47.14 25.22 -20.33
C ALA A 9 48.13 24.48 -19.41
N LEU A 10 47.52 23.60 -18.59
CA LEU A 10 48.04 22.48 -17.78
C LEU A 10 48.41 22.79 -16.32
N GLY A 11 47.52 22.36 -15.42
CA GLY A 11 47.84 22.10 -14.01
C GLY A 11 46.78 22.58 -13.04
N LEU A 12 45.68 21.82 -12.89
CA LEU A 12 45.00 21.49 -11.62
C LEU A 12 43.66 20.75 -11.91
N MET A 13 43.75 19.62 -12.62
CA MET A 13 42.79 18.51 -12.44
C MET A 13 43.46 17.54 -11.47
N LEU A 14 43.41 17.82 -10.17
CA LEU A 14 43.63 16.89 -9.06
C LEU A 14 43.50 17.68 -7.75
N ALA A 15 42.27 17.85 -7.23
CA ALA A 15 41.92 18.14 -5.82
C ALA A 15 40.49 18.67 -5.68
N LEU A 16 39.50 17.97 -6.23
CA LEU A 16 38.11 18.06 -5.77
C LEU A 16 37.53 16.64 -5.70
N LEU A 17 38.27 15.76 -5.03
CA LEU A 17 37.82 14.48 -4.49
C LEU A 17 37.97 14.58 -2.97
N SER A 18 37.06 15.35 -2.40
CA SER A 18 36.61 15.21 -1.02
C SER A 18 35.21 15.77 -1.00
N GLY A 19 34.27 14.95 -1.46
CA GLY A 19 32.86 15.13 -1.14
C GLY A 19 32.72 14.97 0.37
N ALA A 20 33.01 16.04 1.10
CA ALA A 20 32.33 16.26 2.36
C ALA A 20 30.93 16.70 1.95
N SER A 21 30.02 15.74 1.86
CA SER A 21 28.60 16.01 2.05
C SER A 21 28.50 16.85 3.33
N ILE A 22 28.11 18.11 3.18
CA ILE A 22 27.71 18.91 4.33
C ILE A 22 26.43 18.21 4.80
N ALA A 23 26.55 17.37 5.82
CA ALA A 23 25.42 16.76 6.48
C ALA A 23 24.49 17.89 6.93
N ALA A 24 23.22 17.82 6.54
CA ALA A 24 22.20 18.69 7.10
C ALA A 24 22.24 18.55 8.63
N PRO A 25 22.00 19.64 9.40
CA PRO A 25 22.01 19.55 10.85
C PRO A 25 20.97 18.53 11.34
N ASN A 26 21.44 17.51 12.06
CA ASN A 26 20.61 16.56 12.80
C ASN A 26 19.87 17.31 13.92
N HIS A 27 18.61 17.65 13.68
CA HIS A 27 17.68 18.12 14.71
C HIS A 27 16.71 16.99 15.03
N THR A 28 16.19 16.95 16.25
CA THR A 28 15.11 16.04 16.63
C THR A 28 13.76 16.65 16.22
N PRO A 29 12.80 15.82 15.78
CA PRO A 29 11.48 16.30 15.36
C PRO A 29 10.59 16.64 16.56
N ALA A 30 9.58 17.46 16.29
CA ALA A 30 8.40 17.60 17.11
C ALA A 30 7.21 16.96 16.40
N ASP A 31 6.53 16.01 17.05
CA ASP A 31 5.35 15.35 16.52
C ASP A 31 4.12 16.29 16.63
N ALA A 32 3.50 16.64 15.49
CA ALA A 32 2.37 17.56 15.46
C ALA A 32 1.04 16.88 15.85
N GLY A 33 0.94 15.56 15.65
CA GLY A 33 -0.24 14.76 16.00
C GLY A 33 -0.46 14.64 17.51
N VAL A 34 0.58 14.89 18.30
CA VAL A 34 0.50 14.97 19.76
C VAL A 34 0.25 16.38 20.30
N ILE A 35 0.03 17.41 19.47
CA ILE A 35 -0.23 18.78 19.96
C ILE A 35 -1.58 18.88 20.68
N ASN A 36 -1.57 19.54 21.85
CA ASN A 36 -2.79 19.91 22.56
C ASN A 36 -2.89 21.44 22.77
N LYS A 37 -3.55 22.12 21.82
CA LYS A 37 -3.72 23.58 21.79
C LYS A 37 -4.39 24.13 23.07
N GLU A 38 -5.39 23.42 23.61
CA GLU A 38 -6.08 23.83 24.85
C GLU A 38 -5.15 23.79 26.07
N ARG A 39 -4.31 22.75 26.17
CA ARG A 39 -3.32 22.61 27.25
C ARG A 39 -2.16 23.60 27.12
N ILE A 40 -1.70 23.87 25.90
CA ILE A 40 -0.74 24.94 25.63
C ILE A 40 -1.29 26.27 26.18
N LEU A 41 -2.53 26.62 25.81
CA LEU A 41 -3.16 27.85 26.28
C LEU A 41 -3.28 27.91 27.81
N TYR A 42 -3.67 26.80 28.44
CA TYR A 42 -3.72 26.71 29.90
C TYR A 42 -2.38 27.09 30.55
N TRP A 43 -1.28 26.53 30.05
CA TRP A 43 0.05 26.76 30.59
C TRP A 43 0.59 28.17 30.31
N LEU A 44 0.33 28.70 29.11
CA LEU A 44 0.62 30.10 28.78
C LEU A 44 -0.06 31.05 29.79
N ILE A 45 -1.33 30.82 30.11
CA ILE A 45 -2.06 31.62 31.10
C ILE A 45 -1.50 31.39 32.50
N LYS A 46 -1.22 30.14 32.88
CA LYS A 46 -0.73 29.79 34.22
C LYS A 46 0.64 30.39 34.53
N ARG A 47 1.53 30.50 33.54
CA ARG A 47 2.84 31.16 33.67
C ARG A 47 2.75 32.69 33.57
N GLY A 48 1.57 33.23 33.22
CA GLY A 48 1.36 34.67 33.05
C GLY A 48 1.88 35.22 31.71
N GLU A 49 2.13 34.34 30.73
CA GLU A 49 2.54 34.71 29.37
C GLU A 49 1.37 35.26 28.56
N VAL A 50 0.14 34.82 28.87
CA VAL A 50 -1.11 35.30 28.29
C VAL A 50 -2.10 35.65 29.40
N SER A 51 -2.83 36.76 29.27
CA SER A 51 -3.88 37.11 30.23
C SER A 51 -5.10 36.19 30.09
N ALA A 52 -5.68 35.73 31.20
CA ALA A 52 -6.93 34.95 31.18
C ALA A 52 -8.10 35.74 30.57
N ASP A 53 -8.08 37.08 30.72
CA ASP A 53 -9.09 38.00 30.18
C ASP A 53 -8.77 38.47 28.74
N ALA A 54 -7.72 37.93 28.10
CA ALA A 54 -7.41 38.25 26.71
C ALA A 54 -8.54 37.79 25.76
N SER A 55 -8.71 38.51 24.65
CA SER A 55 -9.62 38.12 23.57
C SER A 55 -9.20 36.79 22.94
N ASP A 56 -10.16 36.06 22.38
CA ASP A 56 -9.90 34.74 21.80
C ASP A 56 -8.86 34.77 20.68
N SER A 57 -8.82 35.83 19.85
CA SER A 57 -7.77 35.96 18.82
C SER A 57 -6.37 36.12 19.43
N VAL A 58 -6.22 36.81 20.57
CA VAL A 58 -4.91 36.94 21.24
C VAL A 58 -4.48 35.61 21.86
N LYS A 59 -5.44 34.85 22.39
CA LYS A 59 -5.19 33.50 22.92
C LYS A 59 -4.75 32.54 21.80
N GLN A 60 -5.43 32.58 20.67
CA GLN A 60 -5.10 31.79 19.49
C GLN A 60 -3.72 32.15 18.93
N GLU A 61 -3.45 33.45 18.70
CA GLU A 61 -2.14 33.92 18.23
C GLU A 61 -1.00 33.49 19.16
N ALA A 62 -1.22 33.49 20.47
CA ALA A 62 -0.20 33.07 21.43
C ALA A 62 0.06 31.55 21.40
N VAL A 63 -0.98 30.73 21.18
CA VAL A 63 -0.82 29.27 21.00
C VAL A 63 -0.09 28.98 19.70
N GLU A 64 -0.46 29.65 18.61
CA GLU A 64 0.22 29.50 17.31
C GLU A 64 1.69 29.93 17.39
N ALA A 65 1.98 31.07 18.04
CA ALA A 65 3.35 31.52 18.28
C ALA A 65 4.14 30.56 19.17
N TYR A 66 3.49 29.86 20.11
CA TYR A 66 4.11 28.82 20.92
C TYR A 66 4.53 27.63 20.04
N ILE A 67 3.62 27.13 19.21
CA ILE A 67 3.82 25.95 18.34
C ILE A 67 4.87 26.24 17.26
N ALA A 68 4.87 27.45 16.68
CA ALA A 68 5.80 27.84 15.61
C ALA A 68 7.29 27.85 16.03
N ARG A 69 7.60 27.66 17.32
CA ARG A 69 8.97 27.48 17.81
C ARG A 69 9.49 26.06 17.63
N ALA A 70 8.59 25.08 17.53
CA ALA A 70 8.93 23.69 17.29
C ALA A 70 9.28 23.46 15.82
N ASN A 71 10.26 22.61 15.56
CA ASN A 71 10.52 22.13 14.21
C ASN A 71 9.69 20.87 13.93
N LEU A 72 8.56 21.06 13.24
CA LEU A 72 7.63 19.99 12.86
C LEU A 72 8.11 19.16 11.66
N ALA A 73 9.10 19.67 10.91
CA ALA A 73 9.62 18.96 9.75
C ALA A 73 10.27 17.64 10.17
N GLN A 74 9.73 16.53 9.67
CA GLN A 74 10.27 15.22 9.97
C GLN A 74 11.67 15.05 9.33
N PRO A 75 12.71 14.71 10.11
CA PRO A 75 14.03 14.43 9.58
C PRO A 75 13.99 13.18 8.71
N LYS A 76 14.88 13.12 7.72
CA LYS A 76 15.00 11.92 6.89
C LYS A 76 15.33 10.72 7.77
N GLU A 77 14.56 9.65 7.60
CA GLU A 77 14.82 8.35 8.18
C GLU A 77 16.27 7.90 7.90
N PRO A 78 16.95 7.24 8.85
CA PRO A 78 18.26 6.66 8.61
C PRO A 78 18.21 5.73 7.40
N ARG A 79 19.24 5.81 6.58
CA ARG A 79 19.35 5.04 5.34
C ARG A 79 18.99 3.56 5.50
N MET A 80 19.48 2.92 6.55
CA MET A 80 19.20 1.50 6.83
C MET A 80 17.72 1.17 7.10
N VAL A 81 16.96 2.11 7.68
CA VAL A 81 15.52 1.95 7.94
C VAL A 81 14.77 2.04 6.62
N ILE A 82 15.17 3.00 5.78
CA ILE A 82 14.65 3.18 4.43
C ILE A 82 14.92 1.91 3.59
N GLU A 83 16.15 1.39 3.62
CA GLU A 83 16.56 0.17 2.90
C GLU A 83 15.69 -1.03 3.32
N ALA A 84 15.54 -1.27 4.62
CA ALA A 84 14.75 -2.39 5.14
C ALA A 84 13.25 -2.29 4.79
N GLU A 85 12.68 -1.08 4.87
CA GLU A 85 11.27 -0.85 4.51
C GLU A 85 11.02 -1.02 3.01
N GLN A 86 11.95 -0.55 2.17
CA GLN A 86 11.88 -0.77 0.72
C GLN A 86 11.98 -2.25 0.38
N ASP A 87 12.92 -2.99 0.98
CA ASP A 87 13.06 -4.43 0.84
C ASP A 87 11.77 -5.18 1.18
N ARG A 88 11.09 -4.78 2.26
CA ARG A 88 9.78 -5.31 2.65
C ARG A 88 8.73 -5.06 1.58
N LEU A 89 8.64 -3.82 1.06
CA LEU A 89 7.68 -3.46 0.00
C LEU A 89 7.93 -4.24 -1.29
N GLN A 90 9.18 -4.52 -1.62
CA GLN A 90 9.53 -5.31 -2.80
C GLN A 90 9.20 -6.80 -2.65
N LYS A 91 9.53 -7.39 -1.49
CA LYS A 91 9.15 -8.77 -1.15
C LYS A 91 7.62 -8.93 -1.15
N ALA A 92 6.88 -7.90 -0.73
CA ALA A 92 5.42 -7.89 -0.80
C ALA A 92 4.89 -7.87 -2.26
N LYS A 93 5.51 -7.08 -3.15
CA LYS A 93 5.15 -7.03 -4.59
C LYS A 93 5.44 -8.34 -5.32
N SER A 94 6.58 -8.98 -5.06
CA SER A 94 6.92 -10.28 -5.67
C SER A 94 6.00 -11.41 -5.21
N THR A 95 5.54 -11.35 -3.95
CA THR A 95 4.56 -12.30 -3.41
C THR A 95 3.14 -12.07 -3.97
N ALA A 96 2.77 -10.81 -4.26
CA ALA A 96 1.52 -10.46 -4.91
C ALA A 96 1.45 -10.98 -6.36
N MET A 97 2.57 -10.97 -7.10
CA MET A 97 2.65 -11.57 -8.44
C MET A 97 2.43 -13.10 -8.47
N MET A 98 2.60 -13.80 -7.35
CA MET A 98 2.50 -15.26 -7.27
C MET A 98 1.13 -15.77 -6.75
N ARG A 99 0.17 -14.90 -6.41
CA ARG A 99 -1.12 -15.31 -5.83
C ARG A 99 -2.28 -14.95 -6.73
N ALA A 100 -3.11 -15.94 -7.07
CA ALA A 100 -4.35 -15.72 -7.80
C ALA A 100 -5.31 -14.81 -7.01
N PRO A 101 -6.11 -13.96 -7.68
CA PRO A 101 -7.00 -12.97 -7.05
C PRO A 101 -8.22 -13.57 -6.32
N ALA A 102 -8.22 -14.88 -6.06
CA ALA A 102 -9.30 -15.55 -5.35
C ALA A 102 -9.00 -15.55 -3.84
N GLN A 103 -9.69 -14.67 -3.11
CA GLN A 103 -9.75 -14.62 -1.64
C GLN A 103 -8.39 -14.37 -0.95
N ARG A 104 -8.02 -13.09 -0.80
CA ARG A 104 -7.35 -12.64 0.44
C ARG A 104 -8.32 -12.92 1.59
N VAL A 105 -8.34 -14.13 2.12
CA VAL A 105 -9.10 -14.45 3.33
C VAL A 105 -8.21 -15.31 4.18
N LEU A 106 -7.64 -14.66 5.20
CA LEU A 106 -7.54 -15.10 6.61
C LEU A 106 -6.25 -14.52 7.18
N ALA A 107 -6.44 -13.79 8.27
CA ALA A 107 -5.37 -13.46 9.19
C ALA A 107 -4.50 -14.69 9.49
N ASP A 108 -3.18 -14.49 9.61
CA ASP A 108 -2.22 -15.54 9.97
C ASP A 108 -2.33 -15.84 11.48
N ALA A 109 -3.50 -16.32 11.91
CA ALA A 109 -3.90 -16.40 13.31
C ALA A 109 -2.98 -17.25 14.19
N ASP A 110 -2.22 -18.17 13.57
CA ASP A 110 -1.23 -19.01 14.25
C ASP A 110 0.11 -18.28 14.50
N VAL A 111 0.32 -17.11 13.89
CA VAL A 111 1.53 -16.30 14.07
C VAL A 111 1.30 -15.27 15.16
N THR A 112 2.12 -15.35 16.20
CA THR A 112 2.16 -14.35 17.27
C THR A 112 3.51 -13.66 17.32
N LYS A 113 3.52 -12.37 17.62
CA LYS A 113 4.74 -11.58 17.88
C LYS A 113 4.73 -11.10 19.32
N THR A 114 5.84 -11.28 20.02
CA THR A 114 6.09 -10.67 21.33
C THR A 114 7.24 -9.70 21.17
N VAL A 115 7.03 -8.46 21.59
CA VAL A 115 8.07 -7.43 21.64
C VAL A 115 8.36 -7.12 23.10
N LYS A 116 9.59 -6.73 23.40
CA LYS A 116 10.00 -6.37 24.75
C LYS A 116 10.61 -4.96 24.79
N VAL A 117 9.92 -4.05 25.47
CA VAL A 117 10.31 -2.65 25.58
C VAL A 117 11.12 -2.41 26.84
N LEU A 118 12.31 -1.83 26.68
CA LEU A 118 13.08 -1.28 27.79
C LEU A 118 12.58 0.15 28.07
N THR A 119 11.82 0.31 29.16
CA THR A 119 11.37 1.63 29.60
C THR A 119 12.32 2.23 30.64
N VAL A 120 12.75 3.47 30.44
CA VAL A 120 13.64 4.19 31.35
C VAL A 120 13.02 5.51 31.80
N LEU A 121 12.94 5.73 33.10
CA LEU A 121 12.46 6.98 33.70
C LEU A 121 13.65 7.85 34.08
N ILE A 122 13.65 9.12 33.68
CA ILE A 122 14.72 10.07 33.98
C ILE A 122 14.19 11.44 34.41
N ASP A 123 14.77 11.98 35.48
CA ASP A 123 14.51 13.33 35.96
C ASP A 123 15.74 14.23 35.85
N PHE A 124 15.54 15.52 36.13
CA PHE A 124 16.60 16.53 36.06
C PHE A 124 16.98 17.01 37.47
N PRO A 125 18.20 17.54 37.68
CA PRO A 125 18.60 18.15 38.94
C PRO A 125 17.65 19.26 39.41
N ASP A 126 17.13 20.07 38.48
CA ASP A 126 16.21 21.20 38.72
C ASP A 126 14.72 20.83 38.66
N LEU A 127 14.38 19.66 38.12
CA LEU A 127 13.01 19.18 38.04
C LEU A 127 12.93 17.68 38.35
N LYS A 128 12.87 17.34 39.63
CA LYS A 128 12.73 15.95 40.10
C LYS A 128 11.32 15.41 39.88
N TYR A 129 11.19 14.13 39.58
CA TYR A 129 9.87 13.50 39.39
C TYR A 129 8.97 13.59 40.63
N ASN A 130 9.57 13.56 41.82
CA ASN A 130 8.87 13.66 43.11
C ASN A 130 8.79 15.09 43.65
N ASN A 131 9.31 16.06 42.89
CA ASN A 131 9.21 17.49 43.18
C ASN A 131 8.89 18.29 41.89
N ASN A 132 8.06 17.70 41.02
CA ASN A 132 7.66 18.30 39.74
C ASN A 132 6.75 19.54 39.96
N GLY A 133 6.05 19.59 41.10
CA GLY A 133 5.14 20.66 41.51
C GLY A 133 3.90 20.80 40.63
N LEU A 134 3.47 19.70 40.01
CA LEU A 134 2.15 19.57 39.39
C LEU A 134 1.05 19.47 40.45
N THR A 135 -0.13 19.92 40.06
CA THR A 135 -1.38 19.84 40.83
C THR A 135 -2.46 19.17 39.98
N ALA A 136 -3.57 18.76 40.61
CA ALA A 136 -4.69 18.16 39.89
C ALA A 136 -5.32 19.06 38.81
N SER A 137 -5.06 20.37 38.84
CA SER A 137 -5.53 21.29 37.80
C SER A 137 -4.64 21.35 36.57
N ASP A 138 -3.40 20.86 36.67
CA ASP A 138 -2.37 21.02 35.63
C ASP A 138 -2.54 20.05 34.46
N THR A 139 -2.96 18.82 34.77
CA THR A 139 -3.13 17.74 33.80
C THR A 139 -4.27 16.82 34.23
N ASP A 140 -5.01 16.30 33.26
CA ASP A 140 -6.06 15.31 33.53
C ASP A 140 -5.49 14.00 34.03
N MET A 141 -4.22 13.70 33.69
CA MET A 141 -3.47 12.51 34.11
C MET A 141 -2.68 12.76 35.40
N TYR A 142 -3.19 13.59 36.31
CA TYR A 142 -2.50 13.93 37.55
C TYR A 142 -2.50 12.77 38.56
N TYR A 143 -1.32 12.45 39.07
CA TYR A 143 -1.13 11.58 40.22
C TYR A 143 -0.30 12.28 41.31
N SER A 144 -0.58 11.96 42.58
CA SER A 144 0.19 12.49 43.71
C SER A 144 1.66 12.05 43.70
N SER A 145 1.96 10.95 43.00
CA SER A 145 3.31 10.50 42.70
C SER A 145 3.31 9.63 41.44
N TYR A 146 4.44 9.61 40.73
CA TYR A 146 4.67 8.82 39.52
C TYR A 146 5.76 7.77 39.73
N PRO A 147 5.53 6.74 40.58
CA PRO A 147 6.52 5.69 40.80
C PRO A 147 6.71 4.83 39.54
N ALA A 148 7.80 4.07 39.45
CA ALA A 148 8.01 3.13 38.33
C ALA A 148 6.85 2.12 38.14
N SER A 149 6.16 1.76 39.21
CA SER A 149 4.97 0.90 39.14
C SER A 149 3.79 1.55 38.41
N HIS A 150 3.70 2.88 38.38
CA HIS A 150 2.69 3.59 37.59
C HIS A 150 2.89 3.30 36.10
N TYR A 151 4.08 3.60 35.57
CA TYR A 151 4.42 3.37 34.16
C TYR A 151 4.40 1.89 33.78
N LYS A 152 4.83 1.01 34.69
CA LYS A 152 4.75 -0.44 34.47
C LYS A 152 3.31 -0.90 34.25
N ASN A 153 2.36 -0.35 35.01
CA ASN A 153 0.95 -0.66 34.84
C ASN A 153 0.36 0.00 33.59
N LEU A 154 0.71 1.26 33.33
CA LEU A 154 0.29 2.01 32.15
C LEU A 154 0.69 1.29 30.85
N LEU A 155 1.92 0.78 30.78
CA LEU A 155 2.44 0.13 29.58
C LEU A 155 2.08 -1.35 29.51
N PHE A 156 2.29 -2.11 30.58
CA PHE A 156 2.36 -3.57 30.49
C PHE A 156 1.28 -4.33 31.29
N SER A 157 0.35 -3.63 31.96
CA SER A 157 -0.72 -4.31 32.69
C SER A 157 -1.64 -5.08 31.73
N THR A 158 -1.95 -6.33 32.06
CA THR A 158 -2.92 -7.14 31.28
C THR A 158 -4.38 -6.85 31.67
N THR A 159 -4.60 -6.04 32.71
CA THR A 159 -5.92 -5.79 33.31
C THR A 159 -6.27 -4.31 33.46
N GLY A 160 -5.43 -3.42 32.92
CA GLY A 160 -5.56 -1.97 33.04
C GLY A 160 -4.81 -1.39 34.23
N PHE A 161 -4.86 -0.07 34.37
CA PHE A 161 -4.19 0.68 35.43
C PHE A 161 -5.13 1.68 36.09
N ASN A 162 -4.78 2.13 37.30
CA ASN A 162 -5.60 3.08 38.04
C ASN A 162 -5.49 4.48 37.42
N GLY A 163 -6.63 5.03 37.03
CA GLY A 163 -6.80 6.39 36.58
C GLY A 163 -6.81 7.41 37.73
N PRO A 164 -6.64 8.70 37.41
CA PRO A 164 -6.58 9.81 38.37
C PRO A 164 -7.83 9.97 39.25
N GLN A 165 -8.99 9.54 38.75
CA GLN A 165 -10.29 9.63 39.43
C GLN A 165 -10.72 8.27 40.02
N GLY A 166 -9.78 7.31 40.13
CA GLY A 166 -10.03 5.97 40.64
C GLY A 166 -10.71 5.00 39.66
N GLN A 167 -10.94 5.43 38.41
CA GLN A 167 -11.40 4.56 37.34
C GLN A 167 -10.28 3.63 36.85
N THR A 168 -10.61 2.51 36.20
CA THR A 168 -9.63 1.68 35.49
C THR A 168 -9.48 2.18 34.05
N LEU A 169 -8.25 2.42 33.63
CA LEU A 169 -7.89 2.83 32.27
C LEU A 169 -7.18 1.67 31.55
N ASP A 170 -7.32 1.61 30.22
CA ASP A 170 -6.69 0.57 29.40
C ASP A 170 -5.19 0.84 29.27
N SER A 171 -4.35 -0.19 29.44
CA SER A 171 -2.90 -0.11 29.22
C SER A 171 -2.52 -0.15 27.74
N ALA A 172 -1.26 0.18 27.42
CA ALA A 172 -0.73 0.00 26.07
C ALA A 172 -0.74 -1.48 25.63
N TYR A 173 -0.48 -2.42 26.54
CA TYR A 173 -0.65 -3.86 26.29
C TYR A 173 -2.07 -4.20 25.85
N GLN A 174 -3.09 -3.70 26.57
CA GLN A 174 -4.48 -3.97 26.22
C GLN A 174 -4.87 -3.33 24.88
N TYR A 175 -4.37 -2.13 24.60
CA TYR A 175 -4.55 -1.49 23.30
C TYR A 175 -4.02 -2.40 22.17
N TYR A 176 -2.75 -2.80 22.23
CA TYR A 176 -2.13 -3.64 21.20
C TYR A 176 -2.78 -5.02 21.08
N GLN A 177 -3.24 -5.61 22.19
CA GLN A 177 -4.05 -6.83 22.15
C GLN A 177 -5.38 -6.61 21.42
N ALA A 178 -6.04 -5.48 21.65
CA ALA A 178 -7.32 -5.16 21.04
C ALA A 178 -7.20 -4.90 19.53
N VAL A 179 -6.16 -4.21 19.06
CA VAL A 179 -5.98 -3.91 17.62
C VAL A 179 -5.36 -5.06 16.82
N SER A 180 -4.59 -5.94 17.45
CA SER A 180 -3.95 -7.10 16.79
C SER A 180 -4.79 -8.37 16.82
N GLY A 181 -5.99 -8.36 17.42
CA GLY A 181 -6.78 -9.58 17.60
C GLY A 181 -6.09 -10.61 18.50
N LYS A 182 -5.32 -10.12 19.48
CA LYS A 182 -4.53 -10.90 20.47
C LYS A 182 -3.36 -11.70 19.90
N THR A 183 -2.78 -11.27 18.78
CA THR A 183 -1.57 -11.89 18.22
C THR A 183 -0.29 -11.09 18.46
N PHE A 184 -0.38 -9.87 19.00
CA PHE A 184 0.78 -9.03 19.30
C PHE A 184 0.87 -8.70 20.79
N PHE A 185 1.97 -9.11 21.43
CA PHE A 185 2.20 -8.97 22.86
C PHE A 185 3.23 -7.87 23.14
N PHE A 186 2.74 -6.71 23.58
CA PHE A 186 3.54 -5.56 23.98
C PHE A 186 4.02 -5.71 25.43
N THR A 187 5.23 -6.24 25.64
CA THR A 187 5.75 -6.53 26.98
C THR A 187 6.97 -5.69 27.31
N GLY A 188 7.44 -5.72 28.55
CA GLY A 188 8.62 -4.94 28.95
C GLY A 188 8.80 -4.84 30.45
N ASP A 189 9.75 -4.00 30.85
CA ASP A 189 9.96 -3.62 32.25
C ASP A 189 10.40 -2.15 32.34
N VAL A 190 10.21 -1.56 33.53
CA VAL A 190 10.50 -0.15 33.78
C VAL A 190 11.68 -0.02 34.74
N LYS A 191 12.67 0.81 34.35
CA LYS A 191 13.85 1.15 35.16
C LYS A 191 13.87 2.64 35.49
N GLY A 192 14.45 3.01 36.62
CA GLY A 192 14.53 4.42 37.05
C GLY A 192 13.36 4.84 37.96
N TRP A 193 13.31 6.04 38.51
CA TRP A 193 13.90 7.33 38.11
C TRP A 193 15.42 7.51 38.30
N TYR A 194 16.13 7.63 37.18
CA TYR A 194 17.50 8.12 37.12
C TYR A 194 17.53 9.65 37.11
N THR A 195 18.70 10.23 37.35
CA THR A 195 18.90 11.67 37.31
C THR A 195 19.91 12.02 36.24
N ALA A 196 19.52 12.92 35.35
CA ALA A 196 20.39 13.49 34.33
C ALA A 196 21.51 14.34 34.96
N SER A 197 22.64 14.42 34.27
CA SER A 197 23.83 15.13 34.73
C SER A 197 23.71 16.66 34.60
N GLN A 198 22.83 17.15 33.72
CA GLN A 198 22.51 18.56 33.51
C GLN A 198 21.04 18.86 33.82
N ASN A 199 20.71 20.15 33.91
CA ASN A 199 19.34 20.63 34.04
C ASN A 199 18.52 20.38 32.76
N ALA A 200 17.20 20.48 32.87
CA ALA A 200 16.30 20.20 31.75
C ALA A 200 16.56 21.08 30.51
N ASP A 201 16.89 22.36 30.73
CA ASP A 201 17.17 23.33 29.68
C ASP A 201 18.33 22.93 28.75
N TYR A 202 19.36 22.27 29.29
CA TYR A 202 20.47 21.76 28.49
C TYR A 202 20.01 20.78 27.40
N TYR A 203 18.99 19.97 27.70
CA TYR A 203 18.51 18.92 26.80
C TYR A 203 17.37 19.40 25.90
N GLY A 204 16.36 20.08 26.45
CA GLY A 204 15.11 20.43 25.78
C GLY A 204 15.03 21.82 25.15
N ALA A 205 16.00 22.72 25.39
CA ALA A 205 15.89 24.09 24.88
C ALA A 205 15.89 24.18 23.34
N ASN A 206 14.93 24.94 22.81
CA ASN A 206 14.88 25.35 21.40
C ASN A 206 16.04 26.31 21.05
N ASN A 207 16.84 25.96 20.04
CA ASN A 207 18.05 26.71 19.66
C ASN A 207 18.09 27.05 18.16
N ALA A 208 18.26 28.34 17.83
CA ALA A 208 18.24 28.87 16.46
C ALA A 208 19.29 28.28 15.47
N GLY A 209 20.24 27.47 15.95
CA GLY A 209 21.22 26.75 15.11
C GLY A 209 21.25 25.23 15.31
N ARG A 210 20.45 24.67 16.24
CA ARG A 210 20.37 23.23 16.53
C ARG A 210 18.96 22.65 16.41
N GLY A 211 17.94 23.49 16.22
CA GLY A 211 16.54 23.08 16.20
C GLY A 211 15.94 22.97 17.60
N SER A 212 14.78 22.33 17.68
CA SER A 212 14.13 21.92 18.94
C SER A 212 14.92 20.82 19.64
N ASP A 213 14.76 20.69 20.96
CA ASP A 213 15.33 19.57 21.74
C ASP A 213 16.86 19.41 21.59
N ALA A 214 17.59 20.52 21.81
CA ALA A 214 18.97 20.69 21.35
C ALA A 214 20.01 19.63 21.76
N ASN A 215 19.81 18.87 22.84
CA ASN A 215 20.70 17.76 23.22
C ASN A 215 19.93 16.52 23.73
N VAL A 216 18.68 16.30 23.31
CA VAL A 216 17.87 15.17 23.80
C VAL A 216 18.54 13.80 23.55
N THR A 217 19.27 13.62 22.44
CA THR A 217 19.99 12.36 22.17
C THR A 217 21.03 12.04 23.24
N GLU A 218 21.64 13.07 23.86
CA GLU A 218 22.58 12.89 24.96
C GLU A 218 21.85 12.49 26.25
N LEU A 219 20.65 13.03 26.50
CA LEU A 219 19.80 12.60 27.62
C LEU A 219 19.47 11.11 27.51
N VAL A 220 19.08 10.65 26.32
CA VAL A 220 18.70 9.25 26.08
C VAL A 220 19.90 8.33 26.27
N LYS A 221 21.07 8.67 25.69
CA LYS A 221 22.32 7.92 25.91
C LYS A 221 22.64 7.81 27.40
N GLU A 222 22.52 8.92 28.13
CA GLU A 222 22.77 8.95 29.57
C GLU A 222 21.78 8.06 30.35
N ALA A 223 20.47 8.23 30.09
CA ALA A 223 19.41 7.49 30.76
C ALA A 223 19.56 5.97 30.56
N VAL A 224 19.73 5.54 29.32
CA VAL A 224 19.85 4.12 28.98
C VAL A 224 21.16 3.55 29.54
N SER A 225 22.27 4.29 29.49
CA SER A 225 23.53 3.87 30.11
C SER A 225 23.39 3.64 31.62
N GLN A 226 22.68 4.52 32.33
CA GLN A 226 22.40 4.35 33.77
C GLN A 226 21.49 3.14 34.04
N ALA A 227 20.51 2.88 33.17
CA ALA A 227 19.61 1.75 33.28
C ALA A 227 20.35 0.41 33.11
N VAL A 228 21.13 0.26 32.02
CA VAL A 228 21.80 -1.00 31.69
C VAL A 228 22.98 -1.31 32.61
N ALA A 229 23.60 -0.30 33.23
CA ALA A 229 24.69 -0.51 34.18
C ALA A 229 24.30 -1.38 35.39
N ASN A 230 23.00 -1.48 35.70
CA ASN A 230 22.47 -2.28 36.80
C ASN A 230 21.79 -3.59 36.33
N MET A 231 21.82 -3.89 35.03
CA MET A 231 21.26 -5.12 34.47
C MET A 231 22.29 -6.23 34.41
N SER A 232 21.85 -7.46 34.59
CA SER A 232 22.68 -8.62 34.24
C SER A 232 22.77 -8.77 32.72
N GLU A 233 23.84 -9.39 32.22
CA GLU A 233 23.98 -9.71 30.79
C GLU A 233 22.80 -10.56 30.28
N ALA A 234 22.31 -11.50 31.09
CA ALA A 234 21.16 -12.34 30.76
C ALA A 234 19.85 -11.54 30.69
N GLU A 235 19.68 -10.51 31.53
CA GLU A 235 18.52 -9.62 31.45
C GLU A 235 18.59 -8.74 30.22
N LEU A 236 19.75 -8.11 29.97
CA LEU A 236 19.94 -7.21 28.85
C LEU A 236 19.78 -7.94 27.49
N ALA A 237 20.22 -9.19 27.40
CA ALA A 237 20.04 -10.04 26.22
C ALA A 237 18.55 -10.34 25.89
N THR A 238 17.60 -10.07 26.79
CA THR A 238 16.17 -10.24 26.48
C THR A 238 15.54 -9.06 25.77
N TYR A 239 16.27 -7.95 25.59
CA TYR A 239 15.83 -6.76 24.87
C TYR A 239 16.53 -6.59 23.50
N ASP A 240 17.21 -7.63 23.04
CA ASP A 240 17.85 -7.69 21.72
C ASP A 240 17.55 -9.09 21.19
N VAL A 241 16.44 -9.21 20.47
CA VAL A 241 15.93 -10.46 19.89
C VAL A 241 15.41 -10.29 18.47
N GLU A 242 15.35 -9.05 17.97
CA GLU A 242 14.87 -8.69 16.65
C GLU A 242 16.02 -8.13 15.82
N ASP A 243 16.02 -8.45 14.52
CA ASP A 243 16.88 -7.82 13.54
C ASP A 243 15.94 -7.18 12.49
N PRO A 244 15.27 -6.06 12.83
CA PRO A 244 14.28 -5.47 11.96
C PRO A 244 14.87 -4.95 10.65
N TYR A 245 16.20 -4.88 10.54
CA TYR A 245 16.93 -4.35 9.39
C TYR A 245 17.73 -5.42 8.63
N ASP A 246 17.66 -6.70 9.04
CA ASP A 246 18.38 -7.83 8.42
C ASP A 246 19.87 -7.54 8.25
N PHE A 247 20.55 -7.07 9.30
CA PHE A 247 21.94 -6.56 9.25
C PHE A 247 22.96 -7.54 8.67
N ASN A 248 22.65 -8.84 8.67
CA ASN A 248 23.51 -9.89 8.16
C ASN A 248 23.03 -10.50 6.82
N ASP A 249 22.00 -9.91 6.20
CA ASP A 249 21.40 -10.29 4.92
C ASP A 249 20.99 -11.77 4.82
N ASN A 250 20.54 -12.37 5.92
CA ASN A 250 20.18 -13.80 5.96
C ASN A 250 18.67 -14.05 5.89
N GLY A 251 17.86 -12.99 5.96
CA GLY A 251 16.39 -13.03 5.89
C GLY A 251 15.68 -13.38 7.19
N ASN A 252 16.38 -13.52 8.31
CA ASN A 252 15.85 -13.86 9.62
C ASN A 252 15.70 -12.63 10.53
N LEU A 253 14.55 -11.98 10.49
CA LEU A 253 14.28 -10.78 11.31
C LEU A 253 14.03 -11.06 12.80
N ASN A 254 14.07 -12.32 13.25
CA ASN A 254 13.82 -12.72 14.64
C ASN A 254 15.09 -13.33 15.25
N GLU A 255 16.17 -12.57 15.21
CA GLU A 255 17.43 -12.88 15.87
C GLU A 255 18.11 -11.61 16.39
N PRO A 256 19.03 -11.70 17.36
CA PRO A 256 19.70 -10.53 17.89
C PRO A 256 20.69 -9.91 16.89
N ASP A 257 20.73 -8.58 16.82
CA ASP A 257 21.64 -7.79 15.98
C ASP A 257 22.70 -7.01 16.80
N GLY A 258 22.60 -7.04 18.13
CA GLY A 258 23.46 -6.29 19.04
C GLY A 258 22.90 -4.93 19.46
N ILE A 259 21.69 -4.57 19.03
CA ILE A 259 20.99 -3.33 19.33
C ILE A 259 19.81 -3.65 20.25
N ILE A 260 19.50 -2.76 21.19
CA ILE A 260 18.28 -2.89 21.99
C ILE A 260 17.07 -2.64 21.08
N ASP A 261 16.17 -3.62 20.95
CA ASP A 261 15.05 -3.64 20.01
C ASP A 261 14.16 -2.40 20.14
N HIS A 262 13.74 -2.10 21.38
CA HIS A 262 12.73 -1.10 21.69
C HIS A 262 13.08 -0.35 22.97
N VAL A 263 13.22 0.99 22.88
CA VAL A 263 13.53 1.87 24.01
C VAL A 263 12.49 2.98 24.14
N MET A 264 11.95 3.13 25.35
CA MET A 264 10.94 4.16 25.66
C MET A 264 11.36 4.95 26.90
N ILE A 265 11.43 6.27 26.78
CA ILE A 265 11.95 7.17 27.81
C ILE A 265 10.82 8.03 28.37
N PHE A 266 10.72 8.13 29.69
CA PHE A 266 9.84 9.11 30.34
C PHE A 266 10.68 10.17 31.05
N HIS A 267 10.46 11.45 30.72
CA HIS A 267 11.09 12.57 31.43
C HIS A 267 10.15 13.18 32.47
N SER A 268 10.71 13.88 33.47
CA SER A 268 9.94 14.39 34.63
C SER A 268 9.13 15.67 34.38
N SER A 269 9.13 16.21 33.15
CA SER A 269 8.37 17.41 32.80
C SER A 269 7.07 17.08 32.08
N ILE A 270 6.17 18.06 32.02
CA ILE A 270 5.11 18.11 31.01
C ILE A 270 5.78 18.32 29.65
N GLY A 271 5.25 17.69 28.60
CA GLY A 271 5.80 17.77 27.25
C GLY A 271 5.56 19.14 26.63
N GLU A 272 6.47 19.59 25.78
CA GLU A 272 6.34 20.88 25.11
C GLU A 272 5.04 20.96 24.28
N GLU A 273 4.62 19.84 23.68
CA GLU A 273 3.40 19.67 22.87
C GLU A 273 2.08 19.96 23.62
N THR A 274 2.14 19.97 24.96
CA THR A 274 1.01 20.32 25.83
C THR A 274 1.28 21.59 26.64
N GLY A 275 2.33 22.34 26.33
CA GLY A 275 2.68 23.62 26.95
C GLY A 275 3.87 23.57 27.88
N GLY A 276 4.56 22.44 28.04
CA GLY A 276 5.88 22.34 28.68
C GLY A 276 5.91 22.56 30.20
N GLY A 277 4.75 22.72 30.84
CA GLY A 277 4.66 22.83 32.30
C GLY A 277 5.45 24.01 32.85
N LYS A 278 6.31 23.75 33.83
CA LYS A 278 7.20 24.76 34.42
C LYS A 278 8.35 25.17 33.50
N LEU A 279 8.71 24.33 32.53
CA LEU A 279 9.86 24.56 31.66
C LEU A 279 9.49 25.38 30.43
N GLY A 280 8.20 25.41 30.05
CA GLY A 280 7.73 26.08 28.84
C GLY A 280 8.42 25.50 27.61
N ASP A 281 9.03 26.38 26.81
CA ASP A 281 9.78 26.05 25.59
C ASP A 281 11.17 25.42 25.83
N ASN A 282 11.48 25.07 27.08
CA ASN A 282 12.64 24.25 27.44
C ASN A 282 12.24 22.81 27.84
N ALA A 283 10.95 22.49 27.78
CA ALA A 283 10.49 21.11 27.91
C ALA A 283 10.87 20.31 26.67
N ILE A 284 10.96 18.99 26.83
CA ILE A 284 11.16 18.08 25.70
C ILE A 284 9.82 17.83 25.02
N TRP A 285 9.82 17.76 23.69
CA TRP A 285 8.67 17.38 22.90
C TRP A 285 8.57 15.86 22.77
N SER A 286 7.38 15.27 22.89
CA SER A 286 7.21 13.82 22.67
C SER A 286 7.57 13.44 21.23
N HIS A 287 8.49 12.51 21.03
CA HIS A 287 8.88 12.09 19.69
C HIS A 287 9.57 10.73 19.66
N ARG A 288 9.73 10.24 18.43
CA ARG A 288 10.53 9.08 18.06
C ARG A 288 11.75 9.52 17.24
N TYR A 289 12.95 9.08 17.63
CA TYR A 289 14.18 9.43 16.89
C TYR A 289 15.31 8.39 17.04
N TYR A 290 16.49 8.68 16.47
CA TYR A 290 17.66 7.81 16.48
C TYR A 290 18.90 8.51 17.05
N VAL A 291 19.71 7.77 17.80
CA VAL A 291 21.05 8.22 18.24
C VAL A 291 22.14 7.71 17.28
N ASP A 292 23.18 8.51 17.07
CA ASP A 292 24.41 8.15 16.35
C ASP A 292 24.19 7.39 15.03
N GLN A 293 23.35 7.94 14.15
CA GLN A 293 22.94 7.31 12.88
C GLN A 293 24.12 6.92 11.97
N SER A 294 25.23 7.65 12.00
CA SER A 294 26.41 7.36 11.19
C SER A 294 27.20 6.13 11.66
N THR A 295 27.01 5.69 12.91
CA THR A 295 27.69 4.53 13.50
C THR A 295 26.73 3.39 13.83
N GLN A 296 25.49 3.46 13.31
CA GLN A 296 24.43 2.49 13.56
C GLN A 296 24.22 2.30 15.07
N GLY A 297 24.02 3.42 15.76
CA GLY A 297 23.76 3.46 17.19
C GLY A 297 25.00 3.75 18.06
N TYR A 298 24.70 4.04 19.32
CA TYR A 298 25.62 4.36 20.40
C TYR A 298 25.98 3.10 21.19
N SER A 299 27.27 2.80 21.31
CA SER A 299 27.76 1.66 22.12
C SER A 299 27.57 1.93 23.61
N LEU A 300 26.75 1.11 24.27
CA LEU A 300 26.41 1.29 25.68
C LEU A 300 27.57 0.88 26.59
N PRO A 301 28.11 1.79 27.42
CA PRO A 301 29.27 1.52 28.26
C PRO A 301 29.10 0.29 29.15
N GLY A 302 30.13 -0.57 29.17
CA GLY A 302 30.13 -1.78 30.00
C GLY A 302 29.30 -2.95 29.46
N THR A 303 28.75 -2.82 28.25
CA THR A 303 27.95 -3.87 27.59
C THR A 303 28.44 -4.12 26.16
N THR A 304 27.95 -5.20 25.54
CA THR A 304 28.14 -5.46 24.10
C THR A 304 27.02 -4.89 23.23
N LYS A 305 26.02 -4.24 23.85
CA LYS A 305 24.81 -3.75 23.16
C LYS A 305 24.96 -2.31 22.71
N LYS A 306 24.16 -1.93 21.72
CA LYS A 306 23.99 -0.55 21.27
C LYS A 306 22.58 -0.03 21.54
N LEU A 307 22.47 1.28 21.65
CA LEU A 307 21.22 2.04 21.58
C LEU A 307 21.12 2.66 20.20
N PHE A 308 19.97 2.54 19.52
CA PHE A 308 19.77 3.17 18.21
C PHE A 308 18.48 3.98 18.16
N GLY A 309 17.33 3.32 18.02
CA GLY A 309 16.02 3.97 18.10
C GLY A 309 15.58 4.23 19.54
N TYR A 310 14.83 5.30 19.74
CA TYR A 310 14.12 5.55 20.99
C TYR A 310 12.83 6.33 20.75
N THR A 311 11.92 6.22 21.71
CA THR A 311 10.78 7.12 21.89
C THR A 311 10.91 7.84 23.22
N ILE A 312 10.42 9.08 23.33
CA ILE A 312 10.46 9.87 24.57
C ILE A 312 9.11 10.55 24.82
N GLN A 313 8.63 10.51 26.06
CA GLN A 313 7.31 11.03 26.47
C GLN A 313 7.37 11.73 27.85
N PRO A 314 6.42 12.62 28.17
CA PRO A 314 6.40 13.35 29.42
C PRO A 314 5.87 12.54 30.61
N ILE A 315 6.02 13.13 31.79
CA ILE A 315 5.66 12.52 33.08
C ILE A 315 4.18 12.12 33.15
N ASP A 316 3.31 12.86 32.47
CA ASP A 316 1.85 12.70 32.50
C ASP A 316 1.27 12.06 31.23
N ALA A 317 2.11 11.43 30.41
CA ALA A 317 1.67 10.77 29.19
C ALA A 317 0.59 9.71 29.48
N ALA A 318 -0.45 9.71 28.65
CA ALA A 318 -1.50 8.70 28.66
C ALA A 318 -1.16 7.53 27.72
N THR A 319 -2.00 6.49 27.74
CA THR A 319 -1.87 5.30 26.88
C THR A 319 -1.71 5.68 25.40
N GLY A 320 -2.47 6.65 24.92
CA GLY A 320 -2.51 7.06 23.53
C GLY A 320 -1.18 7.55 22.97
N VAL A 321 -0.51 8.48 23.67
CA VAL A 321 0.83 8.96 23.29
C VAL A 321 1.82 7.78 23.27
N CYS A 322 1.82 6.94 24.32
CA CYS A 322 2.72 5.79 24.37
C CYS A 322 2.50 4.81 23.20
N THR A 323 1.25 4.59 22.80
CA THR A 323 0.92 3.71 21.67
C THR A 323 1.14 4.35 20.30
N HIS A 324 1.04 5.68 20.19
CA HIS A 324 1.35 6.42 18.97
C HIS A 324 2.84 6.33 18.68
N GLU A 325 3.67 6.71 19.66
CA GLU A 325 5.13 6.67 19.57
C GLU A 325 5.67 5.26 19.29
N PHE A 326 5.09 4.25 19.96
CA PHE A 326 5.44 2.86 19.66
C PHE A 326 4.95 2.42 18.28
N GLY A 327 3.89 3.03 17.74
CA GLY A 327 3.47 2.86 16.34
C GLY A 327 4.58 3.20 15.35
N HIS A 328 5.32 4.29 15.58
CA HIS A 328 6.50 4.61 14.78
C HIS A 328 7.63 3.60 14.93
N ASP A 329 7.84 3.09 16.13
CA ASP A 329 8.82 2.03 16.38
C ASP A 329 8.48 0.73 15.62
N LEU A 330 7.20 0.50 15.34
CA LEU A 330 6.72 -0.57 14.45
C LEU A 330 6.88 -0.25 12.95
N GLY A 331 7.27 0.98 12.59
CA GLY A 331 7.50 1.46 11.22
C GLY A 331 6.30 2.16 10.58
N LEU A 332 5.32 2.61 11.36
CA LEU A 332 4.21 3.41 10.83
C LEU A 332 4.61 4.89 10.69
N PRO A 333 4.24 5.56 9.60
CA PRO A 333 4.44 6.99 9.45
C PRO A 333 3.40 7.78 10.25
N ASP A 334 3.68 9.06 10.44
CA ASP A 334 2.66 10.06 10.75
C ASP A 334 1.63 10.13 9.63
N GLU A 335 0.36 10.24 10.00
CA GLU A 335 -0.76 10.39 9.06
C GLU A 335 -1.40 11.78 9.13
N TYR A 336 -0.91 12.66 10.01
CA TYR A 336 -1.21 14.10 10.04
C TYR A 336 -0.29 14.87 9.06
N ASP A 337 -0.56 16.17 8.89
CA ASP A 337 0.32 17.05 8.10
C ASP A 337 1.56 17.43 8.92
N THR A 338 2.74 17.03 8.44
CA THR A 338 4.02 17.23 9.16
C THR A 338 4.74 18.51 8.74
N THR A 339 4.27 19.25 7.74
CA THR A 339 4.96 20.46 7.25
C THR A 339 4.35 21.76 7.75
N GLU A 340 3.19 21.70 8.44
CA GLU A 340 2.26 22.81 8.75
C GLU A 340 2.88 24.22 8.65
N ASN A 341 2.80 24.75 7.42
CA ASN A 341 3.19 26.11 7.05
C ASN A 341 1.97 27.06 6.96
N ASP A 342 0.75 26.60 7.27
CA ASP A 342 -0.50 27.34 7.04
C ASP A 342 -1.48 27.43 8.24
N ASN A 343 -0.99 27.35 9.48
CA ASN A 343 -1.67 27.81 10.71
C ASN A 343 -3.11 27.32 11.05
N GLN A 344 -3.85 26.51 10.26
CA GLN A 344 -5.22 26.09 10.64
C GLN A 344 -5.66 24.68 10.23
N ASP A 345 -5.21 24.14 9.09
CA ASP A 345 -5.84 22.96 8.47
C ASP A 345 -4.92 21.74 8.49
N GLY A 346 -5.42 20.58 8.96
CA GLY A 346 -4.66 19.33 9.02
C GLY A 346 -5.02 18.36 7.89
N SER A 347 -4.34 17.22 7.80
CA SER A 347 -4.71 16.16 6.85
C SER A 347 -6.11 15.58 7.12
N PRO A 348 -6.82 15.05 6.10
CA PRO A 348 -8.13 14.44 6.27
C PRO A 348 -7.99 13.02 6.85
N VAL A 349 -7.44 12.91 8.07
CA VAL A 349 -7.35 11.67 8.86
C VAL A 349 -7.86 11.93 10.26
N GLY A 350 -7.30 12.93 10.94
CA GLY A 350 -7.72 13.40 12.25
C GLY A 350 -7.87 12.30 13.31
N TYR A 351 -8.92 12.39 14.11
CA TYR A 351 -9.15 11.42 15.19
C TYR A 351 -9.50 10.00 14.70
N TRP A 352 -9.63 9.76 13.40
CA TRP A 352 -9.94 8.42 12.87
C TRP A 352 -8.80 7.43 13.01
N SER A 353 -7.54 7.88 13.16
CA SER A 353 -6.38 7.00 13.25
C SER A 353 -5.51 7.32 14.46
N LEU A 354 -4.98 6.27 15.11
CA LEU A 354 -3.94 6.42 16.13
C LEU A 354 -2.76 7.26 15.63
N MET A 355 -2.33 7.06 14.37
CA MET A 355 -1.16 7.74 13.78
C MET A 355 -1.46 9.18 13.33
N SER A 356 -2.60 9.72 13.74
CA SER A 356 -2.97 11.13 13.64
C SER A 356 -3.48 11.60 15.00
N SER A 357 -4.48 12.47 15.08
CA SER A 357 -5.04 12.99 16.34
C SER A 357 -5.70 11.91 17.23
N GLY A 358 -5.91 10.69 16.72
CA GLY A 358 -6.60 9.60 17.42
C GLY A 358 -5.95 9.17 18.74
N SER A 359 -4.65 9.44 18.91
CA SER A 359 -3.89 9.27 20.15
C SER A 359 -4.48 10.05 21.33
N TRP A 360 -5.25 11.13 21.10
CA TRP A 360 -5.84 11.98 22.15
C TRP A 360 -7.30 11.67 22.51
N THR A 361 -7.90 10.63 21.93
CA THR A 361 -9.30 10.28 22.20
C THR A 361 -9.51 9.70 23.62
N GLY A 362 -10.75 9.79 24.11
CA GLY A 362 -11.13 9.38 25.47
C GLY A 362 -11.76 10.49 26.31
N ALA A 363 -12.42 10.10 27.40
CA ALA A 363 -13.06 11.05 28.32
C ALA A 363 -12.03 11.88 29.09
N LEU A 364 -10.91 11.23 29.47
CA LEU A 364 -9.65 11.91 29.73
C LEU A 364 -8.82 11.79 28.46
N ALA A 365 -8.23 12.91 28.02
CA ALA A 365 -7.51 12.95 26.75
C ALA A 365 -6.41 11.87 26.70
N GLY A 366 -6.40 11.10 25.63
CA GLY A 366 -5.44 10.03 25.35
C GLY A 366 -5.57 8.75 26.18
N THR A 367 -6.62 8.61 26.99
CA THR A 367 -6.84 7.39 27.78
C THR A 367 -7.62 6.30 27.04
N LYS A 368 -8.21 6.63 25.89
CA LYS A 368 -8.95 5.68 25.06
C LYS A 368 -8.66 5.96 23.57
N PRO A 369 -7.41 5.79 23.11
CA PRO A 369 -7.01 6.07 21.73
C PRO A 369 -7.85 5.28 20.71
N SER A 370 -8.06 5.84 19.52
CA SER A 370 -8.78 5.19 18.43
C SER A 370 -7.97 4.07 17.81
N GLY A 371 -8.59 3.21 17.00
CA GLY A 371 -7.87 2.22 16.20
C GLY A 371 -6.96 2.85 15.13
N PHE A 372 -6.13 2.01 14.52
CA PHE A 372 -5.30 2.34 13.36
C PHE A 372 -6.12 2.56 12.08
N SER A 373 -5.62 3.42 11.19
CA SER A 373 -6.10 3.56 9.81
C SER A 373 -6.07 2.24 9.03
N PRO A 374 -6.80 2.13 7.90
CA PRO A 374 -6.69 0.96 7.03
C PRO A 374 -5.30 0.75 6.42
N TYR A 375 -4.53 1.82 6.19
CA TYR A 375 -3.14 1.74 5.74
C TYR A 375 -2.26 1.09 6.80
N ALA A 376 -2.24 1.65 8.02
CA ALA A 376 -1.44 1.14 9.13
C ALA A 376 -1.75 -0.33 9.46
N ARG A 377 -3.03 -0.73 9.40
CA ARG A 377 -3.43 -2.13 9.59
C ARG A 377 -2.91 -3.04 8.48
N SER A 378 -2.93 -2.59 7.22
CA SER A 378 -2.37 -3.32 6.08
C SER A 378 -0.85 -3.50 6.21
N TYR A 379 -0.18 -2.43 6.64
CA TYR A 379 1.26 -2.44 6.92
C TYR A 379 1.61 -3.47 8.01
N LEU A 380 0.96 -3.36 9.18
CA LEU A 380 1.22 -4.24 10.33
C LEU A 380 0.87 -5.70 10.03
N GLN A 381 -0.24 -5.97 9.34
CA GLN A 381 -0.58 -7.33 8.89
C GLN A 381 0.50 -7.90 7.96
N THR A 382 1.06 -7.08 7.09
CA THR A 382 2.09 -7.53 6.16
C THR A 382 3.41 -7.82 6.89
N LYS A 383 3.82 -6.92 7.80
CA LYS A 383 5.09 -6.98 8.53
C LYS A 383 5.07 -8.03 9.64
N TYR A 384 4.09 -7.99 10.53
CA TYR A 384 4.03 -8.81 11.74
C TYR A 384 3.09 -10.02 11.64
N LYS A 385 2.36 -10.18 10.54
CA LYS A 385 1.36 -11.26 10.36
C LYS A 385 0.31 -11.21 11.49
N GLY A 386 -0.25 -12.33 11.93
CA GLY A 386 -1.25 -12.33 13.00
C GLY A 386 -2.62 -11.83 12.53
N LYS A 387 -3.37 -11.10 13.38
CA LYS A 387 -4.78 -10.70 13.15
C LYS A 387 -5.04 -9.19 13.23
N TRP A 388 -4.16 -8.35 12.69
CA TRP A 388 -4.39 -6.90 12.59
C TRP A 388 -5.51 -6.54 11.60
N LEU A 389 -5.65 -7.36 10.55
CA LEU A 389 -6.51 -7.09 9.41
C LEU A 389 -7.14 -8.37 8.85
N ASN A 390 -8.43 -8.32 8.55
CA ASN A 390 -9.12 -9.31 7.74
C ASN A 390 -9.79 -8.59 6.58
N GLU A 391 -9.00 -8.39 5.51
CA GLU A 391 -9.38 -7.60 4.34
C GLU A 391 -9.96 -8.48 3.24
N ARG A 392 -11.06 -8.05 2.61
CA ARG A 392 -11.55 -8.60 1.35
C ARG A 392 -11.24 -7.64 0.21
N GLU A 393 -10.41 -8.07 -0.73
CA GLU A 393 -10.16 -7.33 -1.97
C GLU A 393 -11.27 -7.60 -3.01
N ILE A 394 -11.75 -6.55 -3.68
CA ILE A 394 -12.76 -6.60 -4.74
C ILE A 394 -12.22 -5.79 -5.92
N ASN A 395 -11.96 -6.46 -7.05
CA ASN A 395 -11.52 -5.77 -8.27
C ASN A 395 -12.64 -4.87 -8.81
N LEU A 396 -12.30 -3.63 -9.19
CA LEU A 396 -13.26 -2.65 -9.71
C LEU A 396 -14.06 -3.19 -10.91
N ASP A 397 -13.40 -3.91 -11.83
CA ASP A 397 -14.03 -4.50 -13.02
C ASP A 397 -15.00 -5.65 -12.71
N SER A 398 -14.90 -6.22 -11.50
CA SER A 398 -15.81 -7.30 -11.04
C SER A 398 -17.10 -6.77 -10.41
N ILE A 399 -17.17 -5.47 -10.12
CA ILE A 399 -18.34 -4.83 -9.52
C ILE A 399 -19.38 -4.62 -10.63
N PRO A 400 -20.56 -5.27 -10.58
CA PRO A 400 -21.53 -5.16 -11.65
C PRO A 400 -22.25 -3.81 -11.61
N ARG A 401 -22.71 -3.35 -12.78
CA ARG A 401 -23.56 -2.16 -12.88
C ARG A 401 -24.88 -2.28 -12.10
N SER A 402 -25.41 -3.50 -11.97
CA SER A 402 -26.59 -3.78 -11.14
C SER A 402 -26.32 -3.61 -9.64
N GLY A 403 -25.06 -3.57 -9.24
CA GLY A 403 -24.60 -3.55 -7.87
C GLY A 403 -24.46 -4.94 -7.24
N MET A 404 -23.59 -5.02 -6.24
CA MET A 404 -23.37 -6.19 -5.39
C MET A 404 -23.36 -5.77 -3.92
N GLU A 405 -23.87 -6.63 -3.04
CA GLU A 405 -23.89 -6.36 -1.61
C GLU A 405 -22.70 -6.99 -0.89
N VAL A 406 -22.16 -6.26 0.09
CA VAL A 406 -21.05 -6.70 0.93
C VAL A 406 -21.38 -6.38 2.39
N THR A 407 -21.26 -7.39 3.25
CA THR A 407 -21.36 -7.20 4.70
C THR A 407 -20.01 -6.74 5.25
N LEU A 408 -20.03 -5.65 6.01
CA LEU A 408 -18.90 -5.12 6.76
C LEU A 408 -19.11 -5.37 8.25
N ASN A 409 -18.02 -5.66 8.95
CA ASN A 409 -17.97 -5.70 10.40
C ASN A 409 -17.10 -4.55 10.88
N GLN A 410 -17.38 -4.05 12.09
CA GLN A 410 -16.60 -2.97 12.69
C GLN A 410 -15.10 -3.28 12.69
N ALA A 411 -14.26 -2.27 12.49
CA ALA A 411 -12.80 -2.39 12.39
C ALA A 411 -12.17 -3.14 13.58
N SER A 412 -12.76 -2.98 14.77
CA SER A 412 -12.34 -3.64 16.01
C SER A 412 -12.73 -5.12 16.14
N ASN A 413 -13.35 -5.74 15.12
CA ASN A 413 -13.65 -7.17 15.08
C ASN A 413 -12.62 -7.89 14.21
N GLN A 414 -11.71 -8.66 14.81
CA GLN A 414 -10.62 -9.34 14.08
C GLN A 414 -10.97 -10.77 13.63
N ASP A 415 -12.20 -11.24 13.88
CA ASP A 415 -12.63 -12.60 13.53
C ASP A 415 -13.34 -12.65 12.17
N LEU A 416 -13.90 -11.53 11.72
CA LEU A 416 -14.66 -11.41 10.47
C LEU A 416 -14.02 -10.37 9.55
N VAL A 417 -14.49 -10.32 8.29
CA VAL A 417 -14.05 -9.29 7.33
C VAL A 417 -14.37 -7.91 7.89
N ASN A 418 -13.33 -7.11 8.11
CA ASN A 418 -13.38 -5.82 8.80
C ASN A 418 -12.74 -4.68 7.99
N GLN A 419 -12.44 -4.96 6.72
CA GLN A 419 -12.00 -4.01 5.70
C GLN A 419 -12.32 -4.57 4.32
N VAL A 420 -12.67 -3.70 3.38
CA VAL A 420 -12.73 -4.03 1.94
C VAL A 420 -11.73 -3.14 1.22
N SER A 421 -11.00 -3.70 0.26
CA SER A 421 -10.11 -2.95 -0.62
C SER A 421 -10.59 -3.03 -2.07
N ILE A 422 -10.53 -1.92 -2.79
CA ILE A 422 -10.85 -1.82 -4.22
C ILE A 422 -9.65 -1.18 -4.91
N PRO A 423 -8.74 -1.99 -5.49
CA PRO A 423 -7.63 -1.47 -6.30
C PRO A 423 -8.15 -0.60 -7.45
N LEU A 424 -7.55 0.57 -7.64
CA LEU A 424 -7.90 1.49 -8.71
C LEU A 424 -6.96 1.31 -9.91
N PRO A 425 -7.43 1.61 -11.13
CA PRO A 425 -6.54 1.76 -12.28
C PRO A 425 -5.48 2.82 -11.98
N ALA A 426 -4.22 2.51 -12.29
CA ALA A 426 -3.13 3.47 -12.17
C ALA A 426 -3.39 4.66 -13.11
N ALA A 427 -3.31 5.88 -12.57
CA ALA A 427 -3.44 7.08 -13.38
C ALA A 427 -2.29 7.14 -14.41
N PRO A 428 -2.56 7.30 -15.72
CA PRO A 428 -1.50 7.35 -16.71
C PRO A 428 -0.69 8.65 -16.58
N ILE A 429 0.63 8.52 -16.55
CA ILE A 429 1.58 9.64 -16.54
C ILE A 429 2.15 9.79 -17.96
N ALA A 430 2.11 11.00 -18.50
CA ALA A 430 2.71 11.31 -19.80
C ALA A 430 4.20 10.88 -19.82
N PHE A 431 4.62 10.25 -20.92
CA PHE A 431 5.92 9.62 -21.02
C PHE A 431 6.50 9.70 -22.44
N LYS A 432 7.58 8.94 -22.69
CA LYS A 432 8.28 8.88 -23.98
C LYS A 432 7.37 8.33 -25.07
N THR A 433 7.44 8.87 -26.29
CA THR A 433 6.66 8.36 -27.43
C THR A 433 7.30 7.07 -27.95
N PRO A 434 6.53 6.01 -28.26
CA PRO A 434 7.06 4.80 -28.91
C PRO A 434 7.89 5.14 -30.16
N TYR A 435 9.00 4.44 -30.38
CA TYR A 435 9.87 4.70 -31.53
C TYR A 435 9.11 4.50 -32.84
N GLN A 436 8.27 3.47 -32.90
CA GLN A 436 7.37 3.22 -34.01
C GLN A 436 6.06 2.61 -33.50
N GLY A 437 4.94 2.98 -34.13
CA GLY A 437 3.65 2.41 -33.77
C GLY A 437 3.01 3.11 -32.58
N SER A 438 2.25 2.37 -31.79
CA SER A 438 1.47 2.85 -30.64
C SER A 438 1.95 2.27 -29.30
N TYR A 439 2.78 1.22 -29.30
CA TYR A 439 3.21 0.55 -28.08
C TYR A 439 4.73 0.37 -28.01
N GLN A 440 5.24 0.28 -26.79
CA GLN A 440 6.65 -0.01 -26.48
C GLN A 440 6.74 -0.82 -25.18
N TYR A 441 7.88 -1.46 -24.94
CA TYR A 441 8.17 -2.12 -23.66
C TYR A 441 8.89 -1.15 -22.71
N TYR A 442 8.50 -1.17 -21.44
CA TYR A 442 9.01 -0.26 -20.42
C TYR A 442 9.42 -1.02 -19.17
N SER A 443 10.59 -0.71 -18.62
CA SER A 443 11.16 -1.40 -17.46
C SER A 443 10.44 -1.15 -16.14
N GLY A 444 9.60 -0.11 -16.06
CA GLY A 444 9.11 0.42 -14.80
C GLY A 444 10.08 1.42 -14.17
N GLN A 445 9.61 2.11 -13.14
CA GLN A 445 10.33 3.11 -12.35
C GLN A 445 10.22 2.76 -10.87
N GLY A 446 11.31 2.91 -10.13
CA GLY A 446 11.36 2.71 -8.68
C GLY A 446 12.75 2.26 -8.22
N ASN A 447 12.93 2.21 -6.91
CA ASN A 447 14.16 1.74 -6.28
C ASN A 447 14.13 0.22 -6.08
N MET A 448 15.31 -0.37 -6.01
CA MET A 448 15.63 -1.78 -5.77
C MET A 448 15.05 -2.77 -6.79
N LEU A 449 14.54 -2.30 -7.94
CA LEU A 449 13.77 -3.12 -8.88
C LEU A 449 14.59 -4.32 -9.36
N SER A 450 13.91 -5.43 -9.66
CA SER A 450 14.48 -6.57 -10.38
C SER A 450 13.49 -7.03 -11.44
N ASN A 451 13.29 -6.16 -12.42
CA ASN A 451 12.30 -6.38 -13.47
C ASN A 451 12.96 -7.05 -14.68
N SER A 452 12.23 -7.93 -15.35
CA SER A 452 12.68 -8.53 -16.59
C SER A 452 11.56 -8.68 -17.61
N MET A 453 11.96 -8.80 -18.87
CA MET A 453 11.12 -9.38 -19.91
C MET A 453 11.93 -10.36 -20.72
N ASN A 454 11.30 -11.42 -21.21
CA ASN A 454 11.97 -12.43 -22.01
C ASN A 454 11.11 -13.00 -23.14
N PHE A 455 11.78 -13.55 -24.14
CA PHE A 455 11.18 -14.35 -25.20
C PHE A 455 12.16 -15.44 -25.65
N THR A 456 11.63 -16.50 -26.27
CA THR A 456 12.44 -17.59 -26.82
C THR A 456 12.61 -17.42 -28.32
N ALA A 457 13.83 -17.63 -28.82
CA ALA A 457 14.14 -17.61 -30.25
C ALA A 457 14.87 -18.89 -30.68
N ASN A 458 14.47 -19.43 -31.83
CA ASN A 458 15.15 -20.55 -32.47
C ASN A 458 16.17 -20.00 -33.48
N LEU A 459 17.46 -20.14 -33.19
CA LEU A 459 18.53 -19.61 -34.04
C LEU A 459 18.98 -20.67 -35.06
N PRO A 460 19.09 -20.33 -36.36
CA PRO A 460 19.55 -21.28 -37.37
C PRO A 460 21.01 -21.67 -37.16
N ALA A 461 21.37 -22.89 -37.54
CA ALA A 461 22.77 -23.30 -37.61
C ALA A 461 23.41 -22.61 -38.83
N THR A 462 24.24 -21.60 -38.60
CA THR A 462 24.84 -20.77 -39.65
C THR A 462 26.20 -20.26 -39.20
N SER A 463 27.07 -19.96 -40.17
CA SER A 463 28.30 -19.19 -39.95
C SER A 463 28.14 -17.70 -40.25
N GLU A 464 26.97 -17.29 -40.76
CA GLU A 464 26.64 -15.87 -40.94
C GLU A 464 26.36 -15.21 -39.59
N LYS A 465 26.65 -13.91 -39.50
CA LYS A 465 26.46 -13.16 -38.26
C LYS A 465 24.98 -13.11 -37.88
N LEU A 466 24.66 -13.54 -36.66
CA LEU A 466 23.35 -13.37 -36.03
C LEU A 466 23.39 -12.14 -35.14
N THR A 467 22.51 -11.16 -35.38
CA THR A 467 22.47 -9.91 -34.62
C THR A 467 21.09 -9.72 -34.01
N LEU A 468 21.04 -9.53 -32.69
CA LEU A 468 19.88 -8.97 -32.00
C LEU A 468 19.99 -7.45 -32.06
N ALA A 469 18.95 -6.78 -32.56
CA ALA A 469 18.88 -5.33 -32.67
C ALA A 469 17.58 -4.81 -32.04
N MET A 470 17.61 -3.61 -31.47
CA MET A 470 16.44 -2.92 -30.93
C MET A 470 16.67 -1.41 -30.90
N GLN A 471 15.60 -0.64 -30.69
CA GLN A 471 15.68 0.77 -30.31
C GLN A 471 15.42 0.90 -28.83
N ALA A 472 16.20 1.71 -28.13
CA ALA A 472 16.01 1.97 -26.71
C ALA A 472 16.22 3.44 -26.35
N SER A 473 15.44 3.93 -25.39
CA SER A 473 15.66 5.23 -24.74
C SER A 473 15.65 5.04 -23.23
N TRP A 474 16.61 5.64 -22.53
CA TRP A 474 16.79 5.40 -21.10
C TRP A 474 17.32 6.60 -20.32
N GLU A 475 16.87 6.70 -19.07
CA GLU A 475 17.47 7.54 -18.03
C GLU A 475 17.60 6.64 -16.80
N ILE A 476 18.82 6.31 -16.45
CA ILE A 476 19.19 5.30 -15.46
C ILE A 476 20.27 5.92 -14.58
N GLU A 477 20.15 5.80 -13.25
CA GLU A 477 21.21 6.29 -12.36
C GLU A 477 22.54 5.63 -12.73
N ALA A 478 23.56 6.46 -12.92
CA ALA A 478 24.82 6.01 -13.51
C ALA A 478 25.57 5.03 -12.59
N ASP A 479 25.81 3.82 -13.07
CA ASP A 479 26.52 2.70 -12.42
C ASP A 479 25.82 2.06 -11.19
N TYR A 480 24.86 2.73 -10.57
CA TYR A 480 24.03 2.16 -9.51
C TYR A 480 22.93 1.28 -10.12
N ASP A 481 22.12 1.90 -10.99
CA ASP A 481 21.10 1.22 -11.78
C ASP A 481 21.64 0.73 -13.12
N TYR A 482 21.07 -0.36 -13.63
CA TYR A 482 21.48 -0.90 -14.92
C TYR A 482 20.47 -1.81 -15.62
N MET A 483 20.56 -1.86 -16.95
CA MET A 483 19.95 -2.90 -17.78
C MET A 483 21.01 -3.87 -18.33
N GLN A 484 20.67 -5.17 -18.41
CA GLN A 484 21.45 -6.20 -19.09
C GLN A 484 20.61 -6.93 -20.12
N VAL A 485 21.22 -7.26 -21.26
CA VAL A 485 20.72 -8.28 -22.17
C VAL A 485 21.41 -9.60 -21.85
N LYS A 486 20.65 -10.63 -21.56
CA LYS A 486 21.14 -11.96 -21.23
C LYS A 486 20.62 -12.99 -22.22
N VAL A 487 21.44 -14.00 -22.51
CA VAL A 487 21.08 -15.18 -23.30
C VAL A 487 21.26 -16.41 -22.43
N ASP A 488 20.17 -17.14 -22.19
CA ASP A 488 20.10 -18.28 -21.26
C ASP A 488 20.69 -17.94 -19.87
N GLY A 489 20.35 -16.74 -19.37
CA GLY A 489 20.80 -16.23 -18.07
C GLY A 489 22.19 -15.59 -18.03
N VAL A 490 22.93 -15.59 -19.14
CA VAL A 490 24.29 -15.01 -19.21
C VAL A 490 24.27 -13.65 -19.91
N ALA A 491 24.74 -12.61 -19.25
CA ALA A 491 24.83 -11.26 -19.82
C ALA A 491 25.85 -11.22 -20.99
N ILE A 492 25.47 -10.57 -22.09
CA ILE A 492 26.28 -10.48 -23.32
C ILE A 492 26.63 -9.03 -23.67
N ALA A 493 27.79 -8.84 -24.31
CA ALA A 493 28.24 -7.53 -24.75
C ALA A 493 27.43 -7.00 -25.95
N GLY A 494 27.09 -5.72 -25.91
CA GLY A 494 26.51 -4.97 -27.03
C GLY A 494 27.30 -3.70 -27.34
N ASN A 495 26.95 -3.04 -28.45
CA ASN A 495 27.63 -1.85 -28.98
C ASN A 495 27.77 -0.66 -28.00
N TYR A 496 26.85 -0.51 -27.04
CA TYR A 496 26.89 0.54 -26.00
C TYR A 496 27.04 0.01 -24.57
N THR A 497 27.29 -1.30 -24.40
CA THR A 497 27.43 -1.87 -23.05
C THR A 497 28.75 -1.47 -22.39
N LYS A 498 28.69 -1.08 -21.12
CA LYS A 498 29.86 -0.96 -20.25
C LYS A 498 30.24 -2.36 -19.75
N SER A 499 31.48 -2.77 -20.00
CA SER A 499 31.94 -4.14 -19.70
C SER A 499 31.99 -4.46 -18.21
N VAL A 500 32.26 -3.47 -17.36
CA VAL A 500 32.39 -3.60 -15.90
C VAL A 500 31.62 -2.50 -15.20
N ASN A 501 30.75 -2.86 -14.25
CA ASN A 501 30.13 -1.91 -13.33
C ASN A 501 31.16 -1.44 -12.27
N ALA A 502 31.19 -0.15 -11.97
CA ALA A 502 32.07 0.45 -10.97
C ALA A 502 31.64 0.19 -9.52
N ILE A 503 30.34 -0.04 -9.28
CA ILE A 503 29.73 -0.16 -7.96
C ILE A 503 29.52 -1.62 -7.58
N ASN A 504 29.11 -2.46 -8.53
CA ASN A 504 28.75 -3.87 -8.26
C ASN A 504 29.40 -4.88 -9.23
N ARG A 505 29.04 -6.16 -9.09
CA ARG A 505 29.61 -7.27 -9.87
C ARG A 505 28.99 -7.43 -11.26
N ALA A 506 28.00 -6.63 -11.65
CA ALA A 506 27.38 -6.70 -12.95
C ALA A 506 28.38 -6.38 -14.08
N ARG A 507 28.14 -6.98 -15.25
CA ARG A 507 28.98 -6.88 -16.45
C ARG A 507 28.09 -6.67 -17.66
N HIS A 508 28.61 -6.06 -18.71
CA HIS A 508 27.87 -5.79 -19.95
C HIS A 508 26.54 -5.04 -19.70
N ILE A 509 26.64 -3.93 -18.98
CA ILE A 509 25.49 -3.13 -18.54
C ILE A 509 25.21 -1.95 -19.46
N ILE A 510 23.96 -1.52 -19.51
CA ILE A 510 23.53 -0.19 -19.96
C ILE A 510 23.17 0.63 -18.72
N THR A 511 23.67 1.86 -18.61
CA THR A 511 23.43 2.78 -17.50
C THR A 511 23.62 4.23 -17.97
N GLY A 512 23.29 5.23 -17.15
CA GLY A 512 23.35 6.65 -17.50
C GLY A 512 22.16 7.10 -18.36
N ASN A 513 22.37 8.08 -19.25
CA ASN A 513 21.28 8.66 -20.04
C ASN A 513 21.54 8.51 -21.56
N SER A 514 20.55 8.02 -22.32
CA SER A 514 20.65 7.84 -23.78
C SER A 514 20.86 9.15 -24.54
N SER A 515 20.41 10.29 -24.01
CA SER A 515 20.64 11.63 -24.58
C SER A 515 22.11 12.04 -24.64
N SER A 516 22.97 11.37 -23.87
CA SER A 516 24.43 11.57 -23.93
C SER A 516 25.11 10.83 -25.10
N ILE A 517 24.37 9.95 -25.80
CA ILE A 517 24.90 9.15 -26.90
C ILE A 517 24.77 9.92 -28.21
N SER A 518 25.87 10.09 -28.94
CA SER A 518 25.92 10.91 -30.16
C SER A 518 25.06 10.40 -31.33
N THR A 519 24.67 9.12 -31.31
CA THR A 519 23.79 8.49 -32.31
C THR A 519 22.32 8.52 -31.90
N ALA A 520 21.97 9.11 -30.74
CA ALA A 520 20.60 9.23 -30.29
C ALA A 520 19.77 10.08 -31.27
N VAL A 521 18.54 9.66 -31.54
CA VAL A 521 17.61 10.33 -32.47
C VAL A 521 16.29 10.70 -31.81
N GLY A 522 15.68 11.77 -32.30
CA GLY A 522 14.39 12.26 -31.78
C GLY A 522 14.50 13.00 -30.45
N SER A 523 13.38 13.58 -30.00
CA SER A 523 13.29 14.29 -28.71
C SER A 523 13.48 13.36 -27.51
N ASP A 524 13.09 12.10 -27.65
CA ASP A 524 13.20 11.09 -26.60
C ASP A 524 14.55 10.34 -26.61
N ALA A 525 15.52 10.79 -27.42
CA ALA A 525 16.88 10.24 -27.47
C ALA A 525 16.95 8.71 -27.66
N TRP A 526 16.29 8.20 -28.71
CA TRP A 526 16.31 6.79 -29.08
C TRP A 526 17.66 6.36 -29.67
N VAL A 527 18.20 5.24 -29.21
CA VAL A 527 19.50 4.69 -29.62
C VAL A 527 19.32 3.25 -30.11
N GLY A 528 19.97 2.92 -31.24
CA GLY A 528 20.03 1.55 -31.75
C GLY A 528 21.02 0.70 -30.96
N LEU A 529 20.53 -0.33 -30.26
CA LEU A 529 21.37 -1.32 -29.58
C LEU A 529 21.53 -2.57 -30.44
N GLU A 530 22.76 -3.09 -30.51
CA GLU A 530 23.10 -4.31 -31.25
C GLU A 530 23.93 -5.28 -30.39
N TYR A 531 23.58 -6.57 -30.46
CA TYR A 531 24.22 -7.66 -29.74
C TYR A 531 24.49 -8.84 -30.68
N ASP A 532 25.65 -9.49 -30.53
CA ASP A 532 26.05 -10.64 -31.35
C ASP A 532 25.54 -11.96 -30.74
N LEU A 533 24.71 -12.69 -31.50
CA LEU A 533 24.15 -13.99 -31.13
C LEU A 533 24.85 -15.17 -31.83
N SER A 534 25.90 -14.92 -32.62
CA SER A 534 26.52 -15.94 -33.47
C SER A 534 27.08 -17.14 -32.68
N ALA A 535 27.50 -16.93 -31.43
CA ALA A 535 27.95 -18.00 -30.53
C ALA A 535 26.84 -19.02 -30.15
N TYR A 536 25.58 -18.67 -30.42
CA TYR A 536 24.40 -19.47 -30.10
C TYR A 536 23.73 -20.07 -31.34
N ALA A 537 24.36 -19.98 -32.52
CA ALA A 537 23.83 -20.53 -33.76
C ALA A 537 23.46 -22.03 -33.61
N GLY A 538 22.28 -22.40 -34.13
CA GLY A 538 21.74 -23.76 -34.07
C GLY A 538 21.06 -24.13 -32.74
N LYS A 539 20.85 -23.18 -31.82
CA LYS A 539 20.19 -23.42 -30.52
C LYS A 539 18.85 -22.68 -30.41
N ALA A 540 17.96 -23.23 -29.60
CA ALA A 540 16.85 -22.48 -29.02
C ALA A 540 17.38 -21.76 -27.79
N VAL A 541 17.21 -20.44 -27.71
CA VAL A 541 17.72 -19.61 -26.61
C VAL A 541 16.63 -18.74 -26.02
N THR A 542 16.72 -18.45 -24.73
CA THR A 542 15.92 -17.43 -24.06
C THR A 542 16.70 -16.13 -24.01
N ILE A 543 16.13 -15.07 -24.59
CA ILE A 543 16.68 -13.72 -24.52
C ILE A 543 15.93 -12.98 -23.42
N GLU A 544 16.67 -12.45 -22.45
CA GLU A 544 16.14 -11.69 -21.32
C GLU A 544 16.70 -10.27 -21.32
N PHE A 545 15.83 -9.30 -21.05
CA PHE A 545 16.19 -7.92 -20.71
C PHE A 545 15.93 -7.76 -19.21
N SER A 546 16.98 -7.57 -18.44
CA SER A 546 16.91 -7.45 -16.98
C SER A 546 17.25 -6.01 -16.60
N TYR A 547 16.38 -5.36 -15.84
CA TYR A 547 16.58 -4.02 -15.29
C TYR A 547 16.64 -4.10 -13.77
N VAL A 548 17.72 -3.59 -13.21
CA VAL A 548 18.01 -3.63 -11.78
C VAL A 548 18.29 -2.20 -11.28
N THR A 549 17.69 -1.81 -10.16
CA THR A 549 17.94 -0.52 -9.52
C THR A 549 18.45 -0.66 -8.08
N ASP A 550 19.03 0.39 -7.52
CA ASP A 550 19.55 0.45 -6.16
C ASP A 550 18.55 1.09 -5.16
N GLU A 551 18.99 1.35 -3.92
CA GLU A 551 18.17 1.89 -2.83
C GLU A 551 17.67 3.34 -2.98
N ALA A 552 18.21 4.11 -3.93
CA ALA A 552 17.98 5.54 -4.00
C ALA A 552 17.80 6.05 -5.44
N THR A 553 17.64 7.37 -5.57
CA THR A 553 17.63 8.11 -6.84
C THR A 553 16.85 7.45 -7.98
N THR A 554 15.54 7.65 -7.97
CA THR A 554 14.72 7.07 -9.03
C THR A 554 14.75 7.89 -10.33
N GLU A 555 15.31 7.33 -11.40
CA GLU A 555 15.23 7.88 -12.76
C GLU A 555 14.08 7.24 -13.58
N SER A 556 13.87 7.68 -14.82
CA SER A 556 12.71 7.23 -15.61
C SER A 556 12.78 5.77 -16.09
N GLY A 557 13.94 5.12 -16.04
CA GLY A 557 14.16 3.73 -16.47
C GLY A 557 14.46 3.59 -17.96
N ILE A 558 14.18 2.43 -18.55
CA ILE A 558 14.43 2.13 -19.97
C ILE A 558 13.16 1.71 -20.71
N THR A 559 13.05 2.23 -21.93
CA THR A 559 12.06 1.83 -22.94
C THR A 559 12.75 1.12 -24.08
N ILE A 560 12.11 0.07 -24.61
CA ILE A 560 12.63 -0.77 -25.69
C ILE A 560 11.53 -0.98 -26.72
N ASP A 561 11.88 -0.83 -27.99
CA ASP A 561 10.99 -1.00 -29.14
C ASP A 561 11.75 -1.60 -30.34
N ASN A 562 11.02 -2.07 -31.35
CA ASN A 562 11.57 -2.60 -32.60
C ASN A 562 12.66 -3.67 -32.41
N ILE A 563 12.41 -4.64 -31.53
CA ILE A 563 13.28 -5.79 -31.30
C ILE A 563 13.28 -6.66 -32.56
N SER A 564 14.46 -7.02 -33.06
CA SER A 564 14.62 -7.92 -34.20
C SER A 564 15.84 -8.82 -34.06
N ILE A 565 15.76 -10.03 -34.60
CA ILE A 565 16.93 -10.92 -34.78
C ILE A 565 17.15 -11.09 -36.26
N LYS A 566 18.36 -10.79 -36.74
CA LYS A 566 18.71 -10.85 -38.16
C LYS A 566 19.89 -11.78 -38.42
N GLN A 567 19.81 -12.51 -39.53
CA GLN A 567 20.90 -13.22 -40.16
C GLN A 567 21.27 -12.46 -41.44
N GLY A 568 22.31 -11.65 -41.39
CA GLY A 568 22.61 -10.71 -42.48
C GLY A 568 21.42 -9.78 -42.75
N ALA A 569 20.84 -9.85 -43.96
CA ALA A 569 19.65 -9.08 -44.33
C ALA A 569 18.31 -9.76 -43.99
N THR A 570 18.34 -11.04 -43.60
CA THR A 570 17.14 -11.84 -43.34
C THR A 570 16.69 -11.64 -41.90
N GLU A 571 15.42 -11.28 -41.69
CA GLU A 571 14.82 -11.16 -40.35
C GLU A 571 14.23 -12.50 -39.90
N LEU A 572 14.66 -12.97 -38.73
CA LEU A 572 14.26 -14.23 -38.11
C LEU A 572 13.22 -14.03 -37.01
N TYR A 573 13.23 -12.87 -36.36
CA TYR A 573 12.31 -12.48 -35.30
C TYR A 573 12.06 -10.98 -35.38
N ALA A 574 10.83 -10.55 -35.08
CA ALA A 574 10.45 -9.15 -34.99
C ALA A 574 9.36 -8.92 -33.93
N ASP A 575 9.59 -7.93 -33.07
CA ASP A 575 8.65 -7.47 -32.07
C ASP A 575 8.78 -5.96 -31.84
N ASN A 576 7.80 -5.23 -32.35
CA ASN A 576 7.61 -3.79 -32.17
C ASN A 576 6.55 -3.48 -31.11
N ALA A 577 6.34 -4.40 -30.16
CA ALA A 577 5.34 -4.31 -29.10
C ALA A 577 3.86 -4.19 -29.54
N GLU A 578 3.53 -4.13 -30.83
CA GLU A 578 2.13 -3.97 -31.29
C GLU A 578 1.23 -5.17 -31.01
N VAL A 579 1.81 -6.36 -30.78
CA VAL A 579 1.07 -7.59 -30.47
C VAL A 579 1.30 -7.97 -29.01
N ALA A 580 0.24 -7.90 -28.19
CA ALA A 580 0.31 -8.29 -26.79
C ALA A 580 0.70 -9.78 -26.63
N GLY A 581 1.49 -10.08 -25.59
CA GLY A 581 1.89 -11.45 -25.23
C GLY A 581 3.03 -12.06 -26.07
N LYS A 582 3.71 -11.28 -26.93
CA LYS A 582 4.92 -11.75 -27.64
C LYS A 582 6.12 -11.96 -26.72
N ALA A 583 6.27 -11.10 -25.71
CA ALA A 583 7.22 -11.26 -24.63
C ALA A 583 6.49 -11.63 -23.32
N THR A 584 7.14 -12.45 -22.50
CA THR A 584 6.73 -12.68 -21.11
C THR A 584 7.29 -11.53 -20.27
N LEU A 585 6.40 -10.79 -19.62
CA LEU A 585 6.77 -9.63 -18.81
C LEU A 585 6.75 -9.99 -17.32
N ALA A 586 7.84 -9.71 -16.62
CA ALA A 586 7.98 -9.82 -15.18
C ALA A 586 8.42 -8.46 -14.62
N GLY A 587 7.46 -7.56 -14.37
CA GLY A 587 7.71 -6.19 -13.88
C GLY A 587 7.90 -5.16 -15.00
N TYR A 588 8.30 -5.59 -16.20
CA TYR A 588 8.15 -4.77 -17.41
C TYR A 588 6.67 -4.57 -17.76
N ASN A 589 6.38 -3.45 -18.43
CA ASN A 589 5.05 -3.08 -18.89
C ASN A 589 5.06 -2.86 -20.41
N ARG A 590 3.94 -3.19 -21.07
CA ARG A 590 3.68 -2.79 -22.46
C ARG A 590 2.84 -1.52 -22.43
N ILE A 591 3.41 -0.40 -22.82
CA ILE A 591 2.84 0.95 -22.62
C ILE A 591 2.73 1.71 -23.95
N THR A 592 1.98 2.81 -23.95
CA THR A 592 1.94 3.78 -25.08
C THR A 592 2.95 4.90 -24.83
N ASP A 593 2.61 6.13 -25.20
CA ASP A 593 3.20 7.40 -24.76
C ASP A 593 2.84 7.80 -23.31
N THR A 594 2.26 6.88 -22.54
CA THR A 594 1.99 7.06 -21.10
C THR A 594 2.46 5.84 -20.33
N ARG A 595 2.95 6.04 -19.11
CA ARG A 595 3.31 4.96 -18.18
C ARG A 595 2.32 4.88 -17.03
N PRO A 596 2.12 3.70 -16.41
CA PRO A 596 1.28 3.61 -15.21
C PRO A 596 1.89 4.46 -14.08
N GLY A 597 1.05 5.26 -13.44
CA GLY A 597 1.39 5.90 -12.17
C GLY A 597 1.46 4.91 -11.01
N PRO A 598 1.83 5.38 -9.81
CA PRO A 598 1.80 4.56 -8.61
C PRO A 598 0.41 3.99 -8.31
N ALA A 599 0.38 2.90 -7.54
CA ALA A 599 -0.87 2.23 -7.20
C ALA A 599 -1.69 3.06 -6.23
N SER A 600 -3.01 2.99 -6.36
CA SER A 600 -3.97 3.54 -5.39
C SER A 600 -5.14 2.58 -5.21
N ARG A 601 -5.85 2.71 -4.09
CA ARG A 601 -7.03 1.89 -3.78
C ARG A 601 -8.01 2.63 -2.87
N TYR A 602 -9.30 2.35 -3.04
CA TYR A 602 -10.26 2.67 -2.00
C TYR A 602 -10.24 1.63 -0.88
N LEU A 603 -10.31 2.07 0.37
CA LEU A 603 -10.41 1.21 1.55
C LEU A 603 -11.70 1.54 2.30
N ILE A 604 -12.52 0.54 2.56
CA ILE A 604 -13.82 0.69 3.20
C ILE A 604 -13.76 0.06 4.59
N GLN A 605 -14.10 0.82 5.63
CA GLN A 605 -14.14 0.36 7.01
C GLN A 605 -15.42 0.80 7.71
N LEU A 606 -16.03 -0.08 8.50
CA LEU A 606 -17.07 0.30 9.44
C LEU A 606 -16.42 0.72 10.77
N ARG A 607 -16.66 1.95 11.21
CA ARG A 607 -16.21 2.46 12.52
C ARG A 607 -17.40 2.61 13.45
N SER A 608 -17.19 2.31 14.72
CA SER A 608 -18.23 2.32 15.75
C SER A 608 -17.74 3.04 17.00
N HIS A 609 -18.58 3.13 18.03
CA HIS A 609 -18.16 3.60 19.36
C HIS A 609 -17.89 2.44 20.33
N ASN A 610 -17.52 1.27 19.79
CA ASN A 610 -17.22 0.07 20.56
C ASN A 610 -15.72 -0.20 20.61
N GLY A 611 -15.28 -1.01 21.59
CA GLY A 611 -13.91 -1.49 21.65
C GLY A 611 -12.88 -0.37 21.73
N VAL A 612 -11.88 -0.41 20.85
CA VAL A 612 -10.82 0.61 20.76
C VAL A 612 -11.35 1.96 20.26
N ASP A 613 -12.36 1.95 19.38
CA ASP A 613 -12.92 3.17 18.79
C ASP A 613 -13.92 3.89 19.70
N ALA A 614 -14.16 3.40 20.91
CA ALA A 614 -15.06 4.04 21.87
C ALA A 614 -14.65 5.48 22.24
N GLY A 615 -13.36 5.82 22.10
CA GLY A 615 -12.83 7.17 22.33
C GLY A 615 -13.34 8.21 21.33
N LEU A 616 -13.71 7.81 20.11
CA LEU A 616 -14.20 8.73 19.07
C LEU A 616 -15.43 9.51 19.50
N LYS A 617 -16.29 8.89 20.32
CA LYS A 617 -17.49 9.52 20.85
C LYS A 617 -17.19 10.79 21.67
N SER A 618 -16.09 10.84 22.42
CA SER A 618 -15.75 12.03 23.22
C SER A 618 -15.26 13.20 22.38
N LYS A 619 -14.83 12.93 21.13
CA LYS A 619 -14.51 13.95 20.13
C LYS A 619 -15.69 14.24 19.19
N GLY A 620 -16.76 13.46 19.31
CA GLY A 620 -18.01 13.55 18.57
C GLY A 620 -17.87 13.20 17.08
N PHE A 621 -16.99 12.25 16.78
CA PHE A 621 -16.85 11.64 15.46
C PHE A 621 -17.96 10.60 15.26
N ASP A 622 -18.67 10.66 14.14
CA ASP A 622 -19.89 9.88 13.90
C ASP A 622 -19.62 8.43 13.49
N PRO A 623 -20.26 7.43 14.12
CA PRO A 623 -20.03 6.05 13.74
C PRO A 623 -20.73 5.73 12.40
N GLY A 624 -20.10 4.93 11.55
CA GLY A 624 -20.62 4.56 10.24
C GLY A 624 -19.54 3.99 9.32
N VAL A 625 -19.85 3.92 8.03
CA VAL A 625 -18.94 3.38 7.02
C VAL A 625 -18.04 4.51 6.52
N LEU A 626 -16.74 4.44 6.80
CA LEU A 626 -15.74 5.31 6.20
C LEU A 626 -15.25 4.73 4.88
N LEU A 627 -15.06 5.64 3.92
CA LEU A 627 -14.31 5.39 2.71
C LEU A 627 -13.00 6.17 2.78
N TRP A 628 -11.89 5.50 2.50
CA TRP A 628 -10.56 6.09 2.48
C TRP A 628 -9.96 5.94 1.09
N LEU A 629 -9.12 6.89 0.68
CA LEU A 629 -8.25 6.78 -0.50
C LEU A 629 -6.81 6.59 -0.02
N GLU A 630 -6.20 5.47 -0.40
CA GLU A 630 -4.76 5.22 -0.27
C GLU A 630 -4.10 5.46 -1.63
N ASP A 631 -3.08 6.30 -1.70
CA ASP A 631 -2.38 6.65 -2.94
C ASP A 631 -0.86 6.66 -2.76
N PHE A 632 -0.18 5.66 -3.33
CA PHE A 632 1.27 5.51 -3.27
C PHE A 632 2.02 6.49 -4.20
N SER A 633 1.32 7.45 -4.81
CA SER A 633 1.95 8.61 -5.43
C SER A 633 2.55 9.57 -4.40
N TYR A 634 2.12 9.44 -3.15
CA TYR A 634 2.56 10.22 -2.01
C TYR A 634 3.08 9.28 -0.91
N TYR A 635 4.07 9.74 -0.14
CA TYR A 635 4.64 8.99 0.98
C TYR A 635 4.31 9.63 2.34
N ASP A 636 3.55 10.73 2.31
CA ASP A 636 3.19 11.57 3.44
C ASP A 636 1.76 12.11 3.24
N ASN A 637 1.25 12.83 4.23
CA ASN A 637 -0.06 13.48 4.22
C ASN A 637 0.05 15.01 4.36
N ASN A 638 1.11 15.60 3.81
CA ASN A 638 1.40 17.04 3.90
C ASN A 638 0.50 17.85 2.96
N VAL A 639 -0.79 17.93 3.31
CA VAL A 639 -1.81 18.63 2.53
C VAL A 639 -1.56 20.14 2.41
N SER A 640 -0.71 20.72 3.25
CA SER A 640 -0.17 22.07 3.08
C SER A 640 0.64 22.21 1.78
N ASP A 641 1.38 21.18 1.39
CA ASP A 641 2.20 21.16 0.17
C ASP A 641 1.41 20.67 -1.05
N HIS A 642 0.50 19.71 -0.85
CA HIS A 642 -0.37 19.17 -1.91
C HIS A 642 -1.82 18.99 -1.42
N PRO A 643 -2.62 20.08 -1.40
CA PRO A 643 -4.00 20.03 -0.93
C PRO A 643 -4.85 19.03 -1.71
N GLY A 644 -5.66 18.23 -1.01
CA GLY A 644 -6.52 17.21 -1.60
C GLY A 644 -5.81 15.89 -1.95
N HIS A 645 -4.52 15.76 -1.63
CA HIS A 645 -3.69 14.60 -1.93
C HIS A 645 -2.84 14.17 -0.72
N GLY A 646 -2.55 12.88 -0.62
CA GLY A 646 -1.71 12.30 0.43
C GLY A 646 -1.67 10.78 0.34
N LEU A 647 -0.82 10.15 1.15
CA LEU A 647 -0.69 8.70 1.28
C LEU A 647 -2.01 8.05 1.65
N ILE A 648 -2.75 8.64 2.61
CA ILE A 648 -4.02 8.11 3.11
C ILE A 648 -4.94 9.23 3.60
N GLY A 649 -6.19 9.25 3.16
CA GLY A 649 -7.18 10.24 3.63
C GLY A 649 -8.62 9.70 3.61
N VAL A 650 -9.46 10.17 4.54
CA VAL A 650 -10.89 9.90 4.54
C VAL A 650 -11.59 10.72 3.48
N ILE A 651 -12.58 10.11 2.84
CA ILE A 651 -13.49 10.78 1.93
C ILE A 651 -14.72 11.18 2.74
N ASP A 652 -14.91 12.48 2.89
CA ASP A 652 -15.98 13.02 3.73
C ASP A 652 -17.37 12.72 3.10
N ALA A 653 -18.30 12.21 3.89
CA ALA A 653 -19.65 11.96 3.45
C ALA A 653 -20.40 13.29 3.30
N ASP A 654 -20.20 14.23 4.23
CA ASP A 654 -20.80 15.55 4.18
C ASP A 654 -19.85 16.55 3.53
N GLN A 655 -20.17 16.95 2.31
CA GLN A 655 -19.36 17.92 1.58
C GLN A 655 -19.63 19.38 1.98
N ASN A 656 -20.41 19.61 3.02
CA ASN A 656 -20.72 20.96 3.51
C ASN A 656 -19.77 21.36 4.65
N MET A 657 -19.07 22.47 4.46
CA MET A 657 -18.18 23.02 5.49
C MET A 657 -18.90 23.33 6.80
N ILE A 658 -18.30 22.87 7.90
CA ILE A 658 -18.68 23.20 9.28
C ILE A 658 -17.94 24.48 9.68
N GLY A 659 -18.51 25.64 9.33
CA GLY A 659 -17.88 26.94 9.56
C GLY A 659 -16.48 27.05 8.94
N ASN A 660 -15.58 27.81 9.58
CA ASN A 660 -14.16 27.90 9.23
C ASN A 660 -13.31 27.16 10.27
N ASN A 661 -13.70 25.94 10.63
CA ASN A 661 -12.98 25.13 11.61
C ASN A 661 -11.92 24.25 10.93
N SER A 662 -10.98 23.72 11.72
CA SER A 662 -9.91 22.83 11.23
C SER A 662 -10.45 21.55 10.59
N THR A 663 -9.60 20.88 9.81
CA THR A 663 -9.93 19.59 9.18
C THR A 663 -10.51 18.57 10.14
N ASP A 664 -9.99 18.43 11.37
CA ASP A 664 -10.54 17.54 12.41
C ASP A 664 -12.03 17.78 12.69
N VAL A 665 -12.49 19.03 12.59
CA VAL A 665 -13.90 19.37 12.75
C VAL A 665 -14.66 19.08 11.46
N GLN A 666 -14.09 19.35 10.29
CA GLN A 666 -14.72 19.06 9.00
C GLN A 666 -15.00 17.56 8.85
N ILE A 667 -14.01 16.70 9.09
CA ILE A 667 -14.13 15.25 8.81
C ILE A 667 -14.79 14.42 9.92
N ARG A 668 -15.39 15.08 10.92
CA ARG A 668 -16.00 14.41 12.09
C ARG A 668 -17.20 13.55 11.67
N ASP A 669 -17.88 13.94 10.60
CA ASP A 669 -19.08 13.37 10.01
C ASP A 669 -18.80 12.72 8.64
N ALA A 670 -17.53 12.40 8.38
CA ALA A 670 -17.07 11.68 7.19
C ALA A 670 -17.68 10.28 6.99
N ALA A 671 -18.38 9.74 7.99
CA ALA A 671 -18.94 8.42 7.94
C ALA A 671 -20.26 8.36 7.16
N PHE A 672 -20.29 7.58 6.09
CA PHE A 672 -21.52 7.26 5.37
C PHE A 672 -22.45 6.42 6.26
N SER A 673 -23.72 6.83 6.36
CA SER A 673 -24.66 6.29 7.34
C SER A 673 -26.12 6.43 6.89
N THR A 674 -26.97 5.58 7.43
CA THR A 674 -28.44 5.68 7.37
C THR A 674 -29.03 6.42 8.57
N VAL A 675 -28.17 6.85 9.49
CA VAL A 675 -28.51 7.55 10.73
C VAL A 675 -28.09 9.01 10.63
N ARG A 676 -28.91 9.90 11.20
CA ARG A 676 -28.67 11.35 11.29
C ARG A 676 -27.30 11.63 11.96
N GLN A 677 -26.54 12.59 11.44
CA GLN A 677 -25.26 13.01 12.01
C GLN A 677 -25.44 13.67 13.39
N THR A 678 -24.37 13.65 14.18
CA THR A 678 -24.33 14.30 15.49
C THR A 678 -24.19 15.81 15.33
N ALA A 679 -25.11 16.56 15.93
CA ALA A 679 -25.10 18.02 15.86
C ALA A 679 -23.80 18.64 16.38
N TYR A 680 -23.25 19.60 15.62
CA TYR A 680 -22.13 20.43 16.01
C TYR A 680 -22.45 21.93 15.83
N SER A 681 -21.78 22.80 16.58
CA SER A 681 -22.01 24.25 16.49
C SER A 681 -21.47 24.78 15.17
N GLY A 682 -22.33 25.39 14.35
CA GLY A 682 -21.97 25.88 13.02
C GLY A 682 -22.24 24.88 11.90
N ASP A 683 -22.67 23.66 12.25
CA ASP A 683 -23.13 22.66 11.31
C ASP A 683 -24.67 22.70 11.18
N ASN A 684 -25.15 22.83 9.95
CA ASN A 684 -26.58 22.88 9.62
C ASN A 684 -27.02 21.69 8.75
N ASN A 685 -26.10 20.81 8.35
CA ASN A 685 -26.37 19.65 7.52
C ASN A 685 -26.21 18.41 8.37
N LEU A 686 -27.35 17.87 8.83
CA LEU A 686 -27.35 16.72 9.74
C LEU A 686 -28.04 15.49 9.13
N GLU A 687 -28.53 15.61 7.89
CA GLU A 687 -29.29 14.53 7.26
C GLU A 687 -28.36 13.36 6.90
N PRO A 688 -28.81 12.11 7.06
CA PRO A 688 -27.97 10.95 6.78
C PRO A 688 -27.47 10.92 5.33
N VAL A 689 -26.15 10.89 5.15
CA VAL A 689 -25.52 10.66 3.85
C VAL A 689 -25.13 9.19 3.74
N SER A 690 -25.87 8.41 2.95
CA SER A 690 -25.62 6.96 2.79
C SER A 690 -24.91 6.60 1.48
N LEU A 691 -24.78 7.54 0.54
CA LEU A 691 -24.28 7.29 -0.81
C LEU A 691 -22.96 8.03 -1.04
N PHE A 692 -21.92 7.27 -1.35
CA PHE A 692 -20.75 7.73 -2.06
C PHE A 692 -20.95 7.56 -3.57
N ASP A 693 -20.58 8.56 -4.35
CA ASP A 693 -20.57 8.54 -5.82
C ASP A 693 -19.37 9.34 -6.32
N ASP A 694 -18.38 8.66 -6.92
CA ASP A 694 -17.11 9.30 -7.34
C ASP A 694 -17.25 10.39 -8.41
N SER A 695 -18.46 10.62 -8.94
CA SER A 695 -18.76 11.77 -9.79
C SER A 695 -18.94 13.09 -9.03
N PHE A 696 -19.25 13.03 -7.72
CA PHE A 696 -19.37 14.19 -6.84
C PHE A 696 -18.02 14.84 -6.54
N ASP A 697 -18.04 16.07 -6.05
CA ASP A 697 -16.84 16.81 -5.69
C ASP A 697 -16.54 16.60 -4.20
N TYR A 698 -15.51 15.80 -3.93
CA TYR A 698 -15.00 15.51 -2.58
C TYR A 698 -13.78 16.36 -2.21
N SER A 699 -13.39 17.31 -3.07
CA SER A 699 -12.15 18.08 -2.91
C SER A 699 -12.24 19.21 -1.89
N ALA A 700 -13.41 19.40 -1.26
CA ALA A 700 -13.68 20.50 -0.33
C ALA A 700 -13.16 21.86 -0.86
N PRO A 701 -13.71 22.41 -1.95
CA PRO A 701 -13.10 23.54 -2.68
C PRO A 701 -12.92 24.83 -1.87
N LEU A 702 -13.58 24.95 -0.71
CA LEU A 702 -13.42 26.07 0.22
C LEU A 702 -12.26 25.88 1.21
N GLN A 703 -11.84 24.64 1.44
CA GLN A 703 -10.73 24.24 2.31
C GLN A 703 -10.10 22.94 1.77
N PRO A 704 -9.36 23.00 0.65
CA PRO A 704 -8.92 21.81 -0.08
C PRO A 704 -8.05 20.82 0.72
N GLN A 705 -7.39 21.30 1.79
CA GLN A 705 -6.63 20.50 2.74
C GLN A 705 -7.52 19.47 3.47
N SER A 706 -8.81 19.75 3.63
CA SER A 706 -9.78 18.85 4.27
C SER A 706 -10.47 17.89 3.30
N GLY A 707 -10.27 18.06 1.99
CA GLY A 707 -10.90 17.25 0.96
C GLY A 707 -9.97 16.19 0.37
N MET A 708 -10.51 15.40 -0.56
CA MET A 708 -9.77 14.43 -1.38
C MET A 708 -10.11 14.60 -2.85
N VAL A 709 -9.09 14.69 -3.71
CA VAL A 709 -9.25 14.72 -5.16
C VAL A 709 -9.32 13.30 -5.70
N LEU A 710 -10.48 12.94 -6.27
CA LEU A 710 -10.78 11.56 -6.67
C LEU A 710 -10.73 11.35 -8.18
N GLN A 711 -10.34 10.14 -8.59
CA GLN A 711 -10.58 9.67 -9.96
C GLN A 711 -12.08 9.37 -10.16
N LYS A 712 -12.64 9.81 -11.29
CA LYS A 712 -14.04 9.56 -11.65
C LYS A 712 -14.15 8.24 -12.41
N LEU A 713 -14.36 7.15 -11.66
CA LEU A 713 -14.32 5.78 -12.16
C LEU A 713 -15.72 5.15 -12.28
N GLY A 714 -16.78 5.91 -11.96
CA GLY A 714 -18.16 5.45 -11.99
C GLY A 714 -18.52 4.53 -10.82
N LEU A 715 -17.70 4.48 -9.78
CA LEU A 715 -17.95 3.70 -8.57
C LEU A 715 -18.92 4.42 -7.65
N THR A 716 -19.88 3.66 -7.14
CA THR A 716 -20.78 4.08 -6.06
C THR A 716 -20.72 3.07 -4.91
N MET A 717 -20.87 3.58 -3.70
CA MET A 717 -21.06 2.78 -2.49
C MET A 717 -22.27 3.33 -1.73
N GLN A 718 -23.27 2.50 -1.48
CA GLN A 718 -24.43 2.87 -0.67
C GLN A 718 -24.50 2.03 0.60
N VAL A 719 -24.63 2.67 1.77
CA VAL A 719 -24.98 1.98 3.02
C VAL A 719 -26.47 1.63 2.97
N VAL A 720 -26.77 0.33 2.84
CA VAL A 720 -28.14 -0.19 2.70
C VAL A 720 -28.79 -0.40 4.07
N SER A 721 -28.00 -0.88 5.03
CA SER A 721 -28.44 -1.07 6.42
C SER A 721 -27.24 -1.10 7.36
N GLN A 722 -27.46 -0.74 8.63
CA GLN A 722 -26.47 -0.84 9.69
C GLN A 722 -27.12 -1.26 11.01
N ALA A 723 -26.36 -1.96 11.85
CA ALA A 723 -26.77 -2.25 13.22
C ALA A 723 -26.81 -0.96 14.05
N SER A 724 -27.71 -0.89 15.03
CA SER A 724 -27.87 0.31 15.88
C SER A 724 -26.63 0.67 16.70
N ASP A 725 -25.76 -0.30 16.96
CA ASP A 725 -24.46 -0.12 17.64
C ASP A 725 -23.28 0.00 16.66
N ASN A 726 -23.55 0.03 15.36
CA ASN A 726 -22.57 0.03 14.27
C ASN A 726 -21.58 -1.13 14.31
N SER A 727 -21.96 -2.27 14.90
CA SER A 727 -21.13 -3.48 14.87
C SER A 727 -21.05 -4.14 13.49
N THR A 728 -22.09 -3.97 12.68
CA THR A 728 -22.20 -4.51 11.31
C THR A 728 -22.96 -3.54 10.39
N ALA A 729 -22.64 -3.59 9.09
CA ALA A 729 -23.35 -2.86 8.04
C ALA A 729 -23.38 -3.67 6.74
N VAL A 730 -24.35 -3.38 5.88
CA VAL A 730 -24.39 -3.90 4.51
C VAL A 730 -24.25 -2.72 3.56
N ILE A 731 -23.23 -2.77 2.72
CA ILE A 731 -23.00 -1.81 1.64
C ILE A 731 -23.39 -2.44 0.30
N ARG A 732 -23.84 -1.61 -0.65
CA ARG A 732 -24.02 -1.96 -2.05
C ARG A 732 -22.99 -1.21 -2.88
N LEU A 733 -22.11 -1.95 -3.55
CA LEU A 733 -21.15 -1.40 -4.50
C LEU A 733 -21.71 -1.53 -5.91
N ALA A 734 -21.67 -0.49 -6.73
CA ALA A 734 -22.01 -0.56 -8.14
C ALA A 734 -21.02 0.25 -8.99
N ASN A 735 -20.74 -0.23 -10.20
CA ASN A 735 -19.85 0.44 -11.13
C ASN A 735 -20.65 0.81 -12.41
N ALA A 736 -20.87 2.10 -12.63
CA ALA A 736 -21.60 2.63 -13.77
C ALA A 736 -20.92 2.32 -15.12
N ASN A 737 -19.59 2.14 -15.09
CA ASN A 737 -18.76 1.82 -16.24
C ASN A 737 -18.63 0.31 -16.48
N ALA A 738 -19.09 -0.55 -15.56
CA ALA A 738 -19.13 -1.98 -15.78
C ALA A 738 -20.08 -2.33 -16.93
N ASP A 739 -19.61 -3.20 -17.84
CA ASP A 739 -20.42 -3.73 -18.94
C ASP A 739 -21.70 -4.36 -18.35
N PRO A 740 -22.91 -4.00 -18.83
CA PRO A 740 -24.16 -4.54 -18.31
C PRO A 740 -24.19 -6.07 -18.34
N ALA A 741 -23.85 -6.67 -17.20
CA ALA A 741 -23.95 -8.09 -16.87
C ALA A 741 -23.41 -9.05 -17.94
N LEU A 742 -22.18 -9.53 -17.75
CA LEU A 742 -21.66 -10.69 -18.46
C LEU A 742 -22.61 -11.88 -18.28
N THR A 743 -23.48 -12.12 -19.26
CA THR A 743 -24.22 -13.38 -19.33
C THR A 743 -23.21 -14.50 -19.53
N PRO A 744 -23.16 -15.53 -18.66
CA PRO A 744 -22.21 -16.62 -18.80
C PRO A 744 -22.24 -17.21 -20.21
N LEU A 745 -21.08 -17.44 -20.80
CA LEU A 745 -20.97 -18.06 -22.11
C LEU A 745 -21.57 -19.47 -22.06
N THR A 746 -22.56 -19.73 -22.90
CA THR A 746 -23.21 -21.03 -23.04
C THR A 746 -23.11 -21.51 -24.47
N ALA A 747 -22.73 -22.77 -24.65
CA ALA A 747 -22.68 -23.41 -25.96
C ALA A 747 -23.99 -24.18 -26.22
N GLY A 748 -24.53 -24.07 -27.42
CA GLY A 748 -25.72 -24.83 -27.83
C GLY A 748 -25.88 -24.89 -29.34
N PHE A 749 -26.51 -25.96 -29.83
CA PHE A 749 -26.87 -26.08 -31.23
C PHE A 749 -28.06 -27.00 -31.46
N SER A 750 -28.68 -26.86 -32.62
CA SER A 750 -29.64 -27.82 -33.19
C SER A 750 -29.13 -28.37 -34.52
N ALA A 751 -29.56 -29.58 -34.88
CA ALA A 751 -29.17 -30.24 -36.12
C ALA A 751 -30.41 -30.75 -36.88
N SER A 752 -30.40 -30.62 -38.21
CA SER A 752 -31.43 -31.18 -39.10
C SER A 752 -30.76 -32.02 -40.18
N ALA A 753 -30.98 -33.34 -40.13
CA ALA A 753 -30.42 -34.28 -41.09
C ALA A 753 -31.37 -34.52 -42.27
N ASN A 754 -30.83 -34.55 -43.49
CA ASN A 754 -31.48 -35.04 -44.69
C ASN A 754 -30.53 -36.03 -45.38
N GLN A 755 -30.82 -37.32 -45.21
CA GLN A 755 -29.93 -38.41 -45.61
C GLN A 755 -28.53 -38.23 -44.99
N LEU A 756 -27.48 -38.12 -45.80
CA LEU A 756 -26.11 -37.95 -45.35
C LEU A 756 -25.71 -36.50 -45.07
N THR A 757 -26.54 -35.52 -45.43
CA THR A 757 -26.24 -34.09 -45.23
C THR A 757 -26.98 -33.55 -44.00
N VAL A 758 -26.25 -32.88 -43.11
CA VAL A 758 -26.78 -32.27 -41.89
C VAL A 758 -26.52 -30.77 -41.91
N ASN A 759 -27.57 -29.99 -41.63
CA ASN A 759 -27.47 -28.56 -41.38
C ASN A 759 -27.45 -28.32 -39.87
N PHE A 760 -26.41 -27.64 -39.39
CA PHE A 760 -26.26 -27.26 -37.98
C PHE A 760 -26.60 -25.78 -37.80
N SER A 761 -27.37 -25.47 -36.75
CA SER A 761 -27.69 -24.11 -36.36
C SER A 761 -27.17 -23.86 -34.95
N ASN A 762 -26.27 -22.88 -34.81
CA ASN A 762 -25.75 -22.45 -33.52
C ASN A 762 -26.83 -21.72 -32.71
N THR A 763 -26.96 -22.07 -31.44
CA THR A 763 -27.84 -21.43 -30.45
C THR A 763 -27.08 -21.01 -29.20
N SER A 764 -25.74 -20.88 -29.29
CA SER A 764 -24.89 -20.39 -28.21
C SER A 764 -25.22 -18.94 -27.85
N ALA A 765 -25.12 -18.60 -26.57
CA ALA A 765 -25.47 -17.29 -26.05
C ALA A 765 -24.52 -16.83 -24.93
N GLY A 766 -24.46 -15.53 -24.71
CA GLY A 766 -23.59 -14.89 -23.71
C GLY A 766 -22.12 -14.79 -24.13
N GLY A 767 -21.25 -14.55 -23.15
CA GLY A 767 -19.82 -14.22 -23.37
C GLY A 767 -19.57 -12.78 -23.78
N VAL A 768 -18.29 -12.43 -23.98
CA VAL A 768 -17.83 -11.08 -24.33
C VAL A 768 -17.35 -10.99 -25.77
N GLY A 769 -17.83 -9.97 -26.49
CA GLY A 769 -17.39 -9.69 -27.86
C GLY A 769 -17.82 -10.75 -28.88
N SER A 770 -17.11 -10.80 -30.02
CA SER A 770 -17.40 -11.76 -31.08
C SER A 770 -16.99 -13.18 -30.70
N LEU A 771 -17.91 -14.14 -30.86
CA LEU A 771 -17.62 -15.56 -30.62
C LEU A 771 -16.88 -16.19 -31.81
N SER A 772 -15.90 -17.03 -31.49
CA SER A 772 -15.28 -17.96 -32.42
C SER A 772 -15.82 -19.38 -32.20
N TYR A 773 -15.91 -20.16 -33.27
CA TYR A 773 -16.57 -21.46 -33.28
C TYR A 773 -15.60 -22.55 -33.71
N THR A 774 -15.69 -23.72 -33.08
CA THR A 774 -14.98 -24.92 -33.51
C THR A 774 -15.93 -26.11 -33.41
N TRP A 775 -16.24 -26.70 -34.55
CA TRP A 775 -17.07 -27.89 -34.68
C TRP A 775 -16.21 -29.13 -34.88
N ASN A 776 -16.57 -30.22 -34.22
CA ASN A 776 -16.10 -31.57 -34.53
C ASN A 776 -17.33 -32.42 -34.84
N PHE A 777 -17.40 -32.98 -36.06
CA PHE A 777 -18.58 -33.71 -36.53
C PHE A 777 -18.60 -35.19 -36.13
N GLY A 778 -17.57 -35.69 -35.43
CA GLY A 778 -17.49 -37.07 -34.95
C GLY A 778 -16.98 -38.08 -35.98
N ASP A 779 -16.63 -37.64 -37.19
CA ASP A 779 -16.09 -38.46 -38.29
C ASP A 779 -14.63 -38.11 -38.66
N GLY A 780 -13.97 -37.28 -37.83
CA GLY A 780 -12.62 -36.79 -38.05
C GLY A 780 -12.53 -35.47 -38.80
N THR A 781 -13.65 -34.89 -39.23
CA THR A 781 -13.71 -33.57 -39.88
C THR A 781 -14.20 -32.46 -38.94
N SER A 782 -13.89 -31.20 -39.29
CA SER A 782 -14.18 -30.02 -38.45
C SER A 782 -14.60 -28.80 -39.27
N SER A 783 -15.15 -27.78 -38.60
CA SER A 783 -15.48 -26.48 -39.19
C SER A 783 -15.34 -25.34 -38.18
N THR A 784 -15.06 -24.13 -38.66
CA THR A 784 -15.04 -22.89 -37.86
C THR A 784 -16.19 -21.94 -38.19
N SER A 785 -17.09 -22.34 -39.09
CA SER A 785 -18.26 -21.54 -39.45
C SER A 785 -19.26 -21.48 -38.29
N ALA A 786 -19.95 -20.34 -38.12
CA ALA A 786 -20.94 -20.18 -37.06
C ALA A 786 -22.11 -21.16 -37.15
N SER A 787 -22.51 -21.57 -38.35
CA SER A 787 -23.56 -22.58 -38.58
C SER A 787 -23.25 -23.36 -39.86
N PRO A 788 -22.51 -24.48 -39.77
CA PRO A 788 -22.03 -25.23 -40.93
C PRO A 788 -23.08 -26.21 -41.48
N THR A 789 -22.92 -26.56 -42.76
CA THR A 789 -23.52 -27.76 -43.37
C THR A 789 -22.43 -28.80 -43.53
N HIS A 790 -22.68 -30.03 -43.08
CA HIS A 790 -21.73 -31.15 -43.21
C HIS A 790 -22.37 -32.33 -43.93
N THR A 791 -21.59 -33.08 -44.71
CA THR A 791 -22.07 -34.29 -45.40
C THR A 791 -21.18 -35.47 -45.03
N TYR A 792 -21.80 -36.47 -44.40
CA TYR A 792 -21.13 -37.69 -43.95
C TYR A 792 -20.92 -38.68 -45.09
N THR A 793 -19.82 -39.42 -45.05
CA THR A 793 -19.46 -40.40 -46.09
C THR A 793 -20.17 -41.75 -45.93
N SER A 794 -20.76 -42.01 -44.75
CA SER A 794 -21.46 -43.26 -44.43
C SER A 794 -22.63 -42.96 -43.50
N GLU A 795 -23.64 -43.84 -43.53
CA GLU A 795 -24.70 -43.79 -42.53
C GLU A 795 -24.19 -44.21 -41.15
N GLY A 796 -24.78 -43.65 -40.11
CA GLY A 796 -24.30 -43.86 -38.75
C GLY A 796 -24.82 -42.84 -37.76
N THR A 797 -24.44 -43.01 -36.51
CA THR A 797 -24.67 -42.02 -35.45
C THR A 797 -23.34 -41.43 -35.03
N TYR A 798 -23.23 -40.11 -35.13
CA TYR A 798 -22.01 -39.36 -34.86
C TYR A 798 -22.21 -38.43 -33.67
N THR A 799 -21.21 -38.34 -32.79
CA THR A 799 -21.20 -37.38 -31.68
C THR A 799 -20.63 -36.06 -32.18
N VAL A 800 -21.48 -35.05 -32.30
CA VAL A 800 -21.08 -33.72 -32.76
C VAL A 800 -20.83 -32.84 -31.55
N THR A 801 -19.71 -32.12 -31.57
CA THR A 801 -19.33 -31.17 -30.51
C THR A 801 -19.11 -29.78 -31.09
N LEU A 802 -19.75 -28.79 -30.49
CA LEU A 802 -19.48 -27.37 -30.71
C LEU A 802 -18.72 -26.81 -29.50
N THR A 803 -17.57 -26.20 -29.75
CA THR A 803 -16.86 -25.35 -28.78
C THR A 803 -16.93 -23.90 -29.25
N VAL A 804 -17.36 -23.01 -28.35
CA VAL A 804 -17.36 -21.57 -28.56
C VAL A 804 -16.36 -20.89 -27.64
N LYS A 805 -15.73 -19.83 -28.13
CA LYS A 805 -14.76 -19.04 -27.39
C LYS A 805 -14.98 -17.56 -27.65
N ASP A 806 -15.00 -16.77 -26.58
CA ASP A 806 -15.23 -15.32 -26.63
C ASP A 806 -13.91 -14.52 -26.69
N THR A 807 -13.97 -13.18 -26.74
CA THR A 807 -12.77 -12.33 -26.84
C THR A 807 -11.94 -12.24 -25.56
N GLN A 808 -12.48 -12.70 -24.42
CA GLN A 808 -11.77 -12.79 -23.14
C GLN A 808 -11.22 -14.20 -22.87
N ASN A 809 -11.25 -15.08 -23.86
CA ASN A 809 -10.82 -16.48 -23.79
C ASN A 809 -11.70 -17.38 -22.89
N ALA A 810 -12.90 -16.97 -22.50
CA ALA A 810 -13.86 -17.88 -21.90
C ALA A 810 -14.31 -18.91 -22.95
N THR A 811 -14.48 -20.17 -22.52
CA THR A 811 -14.87 -21.26 -23.42
C THR A 811 -16.07 -22.01 -22.88
N ALA A 812 -16.95 -22.46 -23.79
CA ALA A 812 -18.05 -23.36 -23.48
C ALA A 812 -18.18 -24.40 -24.59
N SER A 813 -18.62 -25.61 -24.23
CA SER A 813 -18.81 -26.70 -25.18
C SER A 813 -20.16 -27.39 -25.00
N SER A 814 -20.73 -27.86 -26.10
CA SER A 814 -21.96 -28.63 -26.15
C SER A 814 -21.81 -29.81 -27.11
N SER A 815 -22.36 -30.97 -26.74
CA SER A 815 -22.28 -32.19 -27.55
C SER A 815 -23.63 -32.86 -27.68
N SER A 816 -23.95 -33.36 -28.88
CA SER A 816 -25.17 -34.14 -29.14
C SER A 816 -24.92 -35.21 -30.20
N SER A 817 -25.63 -36.34 -30.10
CA SER A 817 -25.61 -37.37 -31.13
C SER A 817 -26.52 -36.99 -32.30
N VAL A 818 -26.02 -37.17 -33.53
CA VAL A 818 -26.76 -36.95 -34.78
C VAL A 818 -26.72 -38.23 -35.61
N THR A 819 -27.89 -38.73 -36.01
CA THR A 819 -28.02 -39.92 -36.85
C THR A 819 -28.30 -39.50 -38.30
N VAL A 820 -27.53 -40.04 -39.22
CA VAL A 820 -27.67 -39.86 -40.67
C VAL A 820 -27.90 -41.20 -41.36
N THR A 821 -28.73 -41.22 -42.39
CA THR A 821 -29.12 -42.42 -43.12
C THR A 821 -28.75 -42.30 -44.60
N ALA A 822 -28.35 -43.40 -45.25
CA ALA A 822 -28.05 -43.36 -46.67
C ALA A 822 -29.33 -43.10 -47.51
N PRO A 823 -29.19 -42.55 -48.73
CA PRO A 823 -30.30 -42.47 -49.69
C PRO A 823 -30.86 -43.87 -49.96
N THR A 824 -32.17 -44.08 -49.83
CA THR A 824 -32.79 -45.33 -50.26
C THR A 824 -32.86 -45.36 -51.79
N THR A 825 -32.06 -46.21 -52.43
CA THR A 825 -32.17 -46.49 -53.86
C THR A 825 -33.50 -47.21 -54.13
N PRO A 826 -34.39 -46.71 -55.01
CA PRO A 826 -35.59 -47.46 -55.38
C PRO A 826 -35.19 -48.77 -56.07
N ALA A 827 -35.73 -49.90 -55.60
CA ALA A 827 -35.48 -51.21 -56.21
C ALA A 827 -36.03 -51.26 -57.65
N GLU A 828 -35.22 -51.73 -58.59
CA GLU A 828 -35.66 -52.04 -59.96
C GLU A 828 -36.80 -53.07 -59.94
N THR A 829 -37.93 -52.71 -60.53
CA THR A 829 -39.04 -53.63 -60.77
C THR A 829 -38.71 -54.56 -61.94
N SER A 830 -38.39 -55.83 -61.64
CA SER A 830 -38.46 -56.93 -62.59
C SER A 830 -39.88 -57.51 -62.63
N SER A 831 -40.34 -57.82 -63.84
CA SER A 831 -41.67 -58.38 -64.14
C SER A 831 -41.77 -59.86 -63.78
N GLY A 832 -42.86 -60.28 -63.15
CA GLY A 832 -43.23 -61.69 -63.03
C GLY A 832 -44.42 -61.89 -62.11
N GLY A 833 -45.59 -62.15 -62.68
CA GLY A 833 -46.86 -62.21 -61.97
C GLY A 833 -47.10 -63.49 -61.16
N GLY A 834 -48.26 -63.51 -60.50
CA GLY A 834 -48.89 -64.73 -60.01
C GLY A 834 -49.38 -64.69 -58.55
N GLY A 835 -50.59 -64.14 -58.37
CA GLY A 835 -51.66 -64.70 -57.54
C GLY A 835 -51.41 -65.11 -56.08
N GLY A 836 -52.08 -64.38 -55.16
CA GLY A 836 -53.10 -65.00 -54.31
C GLY A 836 -52.83 -65.18 -52.81
N SER A 837 -53.50 -64.33 -52.00
CA SER A 837 -54.16 -64.64 -50.70
C SER A 837 -53.23 -64.96 -49.49
N LEU A 838 -53.39 -64.52 -48.23
CA LEU A 838 -54.49 -64.07 -47.36
C LEU A 838 -53.91 -63.28 -46.14
N GLY A 839 -54.73 -62.39 -45.55
CA GLY A 839 -54.65 -61.90 -44.16
C GLY A 839 -53.77 -60.65 -43.96
N TRP A 840 -54.25 -59.54 -43.39
CA TRP A 840 -54.62 -59.43 -41.97
C TRP A 840 -55.58 -58.25 -41.68
N LEU A 841 -56.50 -58.53 -40.74
CA LEU A 841 -57.18 -57.63 -39.77
C LEU A 841 -56.21 -56.62 -39.11
N SER A 842 -56.57 -55.49 -38.50
CA SER A 842 -57.84 -54.84 -38.12
C SER A 842 -57.53 -53.39 -37.71
N LEU A 843 -58.53 -52.53 -37.86
CA LEU A 843 -58.61 -51.15 -37.33
C LEU A 843 -58.84 -51.13 -35.81
N MET A 844 -58.20 -50.14 -35.17
CA MET A 844 -58.66 -49.22 -34.09
C MET A 844 -59.81 -49.60 -33.14
N LEU A 845 -59.69 -49.23 -31.86
CA LEU A 845 -60.50 -48.16 -31.24
C LEU A 845 -60.04 -47.76 -29.80
N LEU A 846 -59.87 -46.44 -29.61
CA LEU A 846 -60.44 -45.54 -28.57
C LEU A 846 -60.18 -45.68 -27.04
N GLY A 847 -60.03 -44.50 -26.41
CA GLY A 847 -60.22 -44.18 -24.99
C GLY A 847 -58.89 -43.99 -24.24
N GLY A 848 -58.60 -42.93 -23.49
CA GLY A 848 -59.44 -42.03 -22.70
C GLY A 848 -59.01 -42.15 -21.22
N PHE A 849 -58.86 -41.00 -20.56
CA PHE A 849 -58.75 -40.79 -19.10
C PHE A 849 -57.41 -40.90 -18.34
N ALA A 850 -57.36 -40.01 -17.35
CA ALA A 850 -56.31 -39.64 -16.43
C ALA A 850 -56.08 -40.63 -15.27
N TRP A 851 -54.95 -40.46 -14.57
CA TRP A 851 -54.82 -40.20 -13.11
C TRP A 851 -53.63 -40.93 -12.42
N ARG A 852 -52.87 -40.12 -11.66
CA ARG A 852 -52.10 -40.36 -10.41
C ARG A 852 -51.00 -41.44 -10.26
N ARG A 853 -49.85 -40.94 -9.73
CA ARG A 853 -49.07 -41.33 -8.51
C ARG A 853 -48.93 -42.85 -8.24
N GLN A 854 -47.78 -43.43 -7.86
CA GLN A 854 -46.93 -43.13 -6.70
C GLN A 854 -45.87 -44.25 -6.53
N HIS A 855 -44.86 -43.99 -5.69
CA HIS A 855 -43.89 -44.89 -5.03
C HIS A 855 -42.72 -45.39 -5.90
N LYS A 856 -41.45 -45.24 -5.52
CA LYS A 856 -40.81 -45.04 -4.20
C LYS A 856 -39.65 -44.06 -4.32
#